data_AF-A0AAD8ZFV2-F1
#
_entry.id   AF-A0AAD8ZFV2-F1
#
_cell.length_a   1.000
_cell.length_b   1.000
_cell.length_c   1.000
_cell.angle_alpha   90.00
_cell.angle_beta   90.00
_cell.angle_gamma   90.00
#
_symmetry.space_group_name_H-M   'P 1'
#
loop_
_entity.id
_entity.type
_entity.pdbx_description
1 polymer ?
#
loop_
_entity_poly.entity_id
_entity_poly.type
_entity_poly.pdbx_seq_one_letter_code
_entity_poly.pdbx_strand_id
1 'polypeptide(L)'
;MATVHLRIGDLVWGKLGRYPPWPGKIVSPPKDLKKPRGKKCFFVKFFGTEDHAWIKVEQLKPYHPHKEDMVKINKGKRFQQAVDAVEEYLKKAKGKESAHASDDKNKTDKGRKAPAKPMKIIEEDDEDAFKGGSSDKEQTDSDPEPSSVQRLVAGTVSGFKWESSPVKDDSHFHHFLLSQSEKPASSMEPISKRLKIIEEDTGSTSIQAADSTAVNGSITPTDKRIGFLGLGLMGSGIVSNLLKMGHVVTVWNRTAEKCDLFIQEGARLGRTPAEVVSMCDITFSCVSDPKAARDLVLGPSGVLQGIRPGKCYVEMSTVDPETITELSQVITSRGGRFLEAPVSGSQQLSNDGMLVIVAAGDRSVYEDCSSCFQAMGKTSFFLGEAGNAARMMLVLNMVQGSFMATIAEGLTLAQATGQSQQTFLDILCQGQMASTFVDQKCQNILQGNFKPDYYLKHIQKDLRLAISMGDSVNHPTPMAAAANEEEEFNWLLKEEVHAVLKQLQDILKEAARRFSVATPGFEGQLKKENFILGSSTMDQVKGVLTMQGEALTQADINIKVAKSNQPLHFAFRDDKQWKLQQVQDARNHVTQALQLLSSRDESYHFKTGAEVNKLMDAVMLQLIRARNRLTTPATMTLPELASSGLMKMFNPALPGDLMLNLYINLSKLCLTVYQLHVLQPNTTKNFKPAGGSVLHNPGAMFELGSSKFEVSHVHTVECVVPWLNDTLVFFTISLQLCQQLKDKVSVFSSFWNYRPF
;
A
#
# COMPACT_ATOMS: atom_id res chain seq x y z
N MET A 1 -6.52 -51.40 12.89
CA MET A 1 -6.86 -50.01 12.49
C MET A 1 -6.73 -49.89 10.98
N ALA A 2 -7.62 -49.17 10.30
CA ALA A 2 -7.51 -48.98 8.85
C ALA A 2 -6.36 -48.02 8.49
N THR A 3 -5.47 -48.43 7.59
CA THR A 3 -4.39 -47.60 7.04
C THR A 3 -4.96 -46.57 6.06
N VAL A 4 -5.24 -45.36 6.55
CA VAL A 4 -5.78 -44.30 5.68
C VAL A 4 -4.68 -43.78 4.73
N HIS A 5 -4.86 -44.04 3.44
CA HIS A 5 -3.99 -43.54 2.38
C HIS A 5 -4.26 -42.04 2.10
N LEU A 6 -3.53 -41.17 2.78
CA LEU A 6 -3.49 -39.74 2.49
C LEU A 6 -2.74 -39.46 1.17
N ARG A 7 -3.22 -38.47 0.41
CA ARG A 7 -2.72 -38.03 -0.90
C ARG A 7 -2.62 -36.51 -0.99
N ILE A 8 -1.93 -36.00 -2.01
CA ILE A 8 -1.96 -34.58 -2.35
C ILE A 8 -3.39 -34.21 -2.75
N GLY A 9 -3.91 -33.11 -2.19
CA GLY A 9 -5.29 -32.69 -2.32
C GLY A 9 -6.15 -32.93 -1.08
N ASP A 10 -5.81 -33.90 -0.23
CA ASP A 10 -6.65 -34.29 0.91
C ASP A 10 -6.67 -33.22 2.02
N LEU A 11 -7.84 -33.07 2.66
CA LEU A 11 -8.06 -32.22 3.82
C LEU A 11 -7.73 -32.98 5.12
N VAL A 12 -6.96 -32.34 5.99
CA VAL A 12 -6.35 -32.96 7.17
C VAL A 12 -6.33 -32.02 8.38
N TRP A 13 -6.33 -32.59 9.58
CA TRP A 13 -5.90 -31.93 10.82
C TRP A 13 -4.43 -32.24 11.02
N GLY A 14 -3.57 -31.22 11.02
CA GLY A 14 -2.13 -31.35 11.26
C GLY A 14 -1.75 -30.84 12.65
N LYS A 15 -0.97 -31.63 13.41
CA LYS A 15 -0.44 -31.21 14.72
C LYS A 15 1.05 -30.89 14.65
N LEU A 16 1.41 -29.62 14.86
CA LEU A 16 2.79 -29.15 14.85
C LEU A 16 3.29 -28.84 16.29
N GLY A 17 4.28 -29.61 16.76
CA GLY A 17 4.92 -29.36 18.05
C GLY A 17 3.95 -29.34 19.25
N ARG A 18 3.94 -28.22 19.98
CA ARG A 18 3.04 -27.98 21.14
C ARG A 18 1.67 -27.39 20.75
N TYR A 19 1.47 -26.98 19.50
CA TYR A 19 0.21 -26.37 19.06
C TYR A 19 -0.94 -27.40 19.00
N PRO A 20 -2.20 -26.97 19.17
CA PRO A 20 -3.37 -27.83 18.92
C PRO A 20 -3.41 -28.25 17.44
N PRO A 21 -4.08 -29.38 17.10
CA PRO A 21 -4.29 -29.76 15.71
C PRO A 21 -5.05 -28.66 14.95
N TRP A 22 -4.55 -28.26 13.78
CA TRP A 22 -5.11 -27.18 12.97
C TRP A 22 -5.56 -27.71 11.59
N PRO A 23 -6.66 -27.20 11.01
CA PRO A 23 -7.12 -27.67 9.70
C PRO A 23 -6.19 -27.22 8.57
N GLY A 24 -5.94 -28.10 7.61
CA GLY A 24 -5.02 -27.87 6.50
C GLY A 24 -5.32 -28.75 5.28
N LYS A 25 -4.62 -28.50 4.18
CA LYS A 25 -4.65 -29.28 2.95
C LYS A 25 -3.26 -29.78 2.60
N ILE A 26 -3.13 -31.05 2.21
CA ILE A 26 -1.89 -31.57 1.65
C ILE A 26 -1.68 -30.98 0.26
N VAL A 27 -0.54 -30.31 0.05
CA VAL A 27 -0.18 -29.65 -1.22
C VAL A 27 1.25 -30.02 -1.64
N SER A 28 1.59 -29.81 -2.90
CA SER A 28 2.96 -29.96 -3.38
C SER A 28 3.88 -28.92 -2.71
N PRO A 29 5.12 -29.27 -2.34
CA PRO A 29 6.08 -28.31 -1.80
C PRO A 29 6.57 -27.34 -2.89
N PRO A 30 7.00 -26.11 -2.52
CA PRO A 30 7.77 -25.23 -3.40
C PRO A 30 9.06 -25.91 -3.88
N LYS A 31 9.55 -25.55 -5.06
CA LYS A 31 10.71 -26.19 -5.73
C LYS A 31 11.98 -26.17 -4.85
N ASP A 32 12.13 -25.15 -4.03
CA ASP A 32 13.33 -24.86 -3.25
C ASP A 32 13.34 -25.57 -1.87
N LEU A 33 12.20 -26.12 -1.45
CA LEU A 33 11.98 -26.57 -0.08
C LEU A 33 12.36 -28.05 0.14
N LYS A 34 13.63 -28.28 0.51
CA LYS A 34 14.17 -29.62 0.77
C LYS A 34 13.33 -30.42 1.78
N LYS A 35 12.92 -31.63 1.38
CA LYS A 35 12.13 -32.56 2.21
C LYS A 35 12.96 -33.15 3.36
N PRO A 36 12.42 -33.23 4.60
CA PRO A 36 13.10 -33.90 5.72
C PRO A 36 13.43 -35.36 5.42
N ARG A 37 14.71 -35.75 5.63
CA ARG A 37 15.17 -37.13 5.44
C ARG A 37 14.57 -38.07 6.50
N GLY A 38 14.34 -39.33 6.12
CA GLY A 38 14.13 -40.45 7.07
C GLY A 38 12.71 -40.70 7.60
N LYS A 39 11.69 -39.85 7.31
CA LYS A 39 10.29 -40.14 7.73
C LYS A 39 9.25 -39.81 6.65
N LYS A 40 8.18 -40.61 6.58
CA LYS A 40 6.98 -40.31 5.78
C LYS A 40 6.31 -39.03 6.30
N CYS A 41 6.44 -37.96 5.53
CA CYS A 41 5.87 -36.65 5.79
C CYS A 41 5.24 -36.08 4.52
N PHE A 42 4.19 -35.29 4.74
CA PHE A 42 3.47 -34.51 3.74
C PHE A 42 3.68 -33.02 4.01
N PHE A 43 3.66 -32.22 2.94
CA PHE A 43 3.67 -30.78 3.04
C PHE A 43 2.22 -30.28 3.11
N VAL A 44 1.92 -29.46 4.12
CA VAL A 44 0.55 -29.02 4.44
C VAL A 44 0.53 -27.50 4.51
N LYS A 45 -0.39 -26.86 3.76
CA LYS A 45 -0.80 -25.47 4.02
C LYS A 45 -1.99 -25.48 4.96
N PHE A 46 -1.96 -24.65 6.00
CA PHE A 46 -3.02 -24.53 7.00
C PHE A 46 -4.08 -23.51 6.57
N PHE A 47 -5.35 -23.71 6.93
CA PHE A 47 -6.44 -22.76 6.64
C PHE A 47 -6.49 -21.63 7.68
N GLY A 48 -6.93 -20.43 7.26
CA GLY A 48 -6.97 -19.24 8.13
C GLY A 48 -5.60 -18.67 8.49
N THR A 49 -4.54 -19.13 7.81
CA THR A 49 -3.12 -18.81 8.03
C THR A 49 -2.36 -18.95 6.71
N GLU A 50 -1.27 -18.21 6.51
CA GLU A 50 -0.32 -18.48 5.41
C GLU A 50 0.76 -19.53 5.77
N ASP A 51 0.70 -20.04 7.00
CA ASP A 51 1.60 -21.06 7.52
C ASP A 51 1.54 -22.38 6.73
N HIS A 52 2.72 -22.96 6.51
CA HIS A 52 2.91 -24.20 5.80
C HIS A 52 4.07 -25.01 6.39
N ALA A 53 3.92 -26.33 6.50
CA ALA A 53 4.93 -27.17 7.16
C ALA A 53 4.98 -28.61 6.64
N TRP A 54 6.13 -29.25 6.81
CA TRP A 54 6.29 -30.69 6.68
C TRP A 54 5.77 -31.41 7.93
N ILE A 55 4.55 -31.97 7.84
CA ILE A 55 3.92 -32.73 8.93
C ILE A 55 4.11 -34.22 8.67
N LYS A 56 4.48 -34.98 9.70
CA LYS A 56 4.63 -36.44 9.62
C LYS A 56 3.26 -37.12 9.53
N VAL A 57 3.18 -38.29 8.90
CA VAL A 57 1.92 -39.07 8.82
C VAL A 57 1.38 -39.41 10.22
N GLU A 58 2.25 -39.66 11.20
CA GLU A 58 1.89 -39.90 12.61
C GLU A 58 1.20 -38.69 13.31
N GLN A 59 1.22 -37.51 12.68
CA GLN A 59 0.66 -36.24 13.18
C GLN A 59 -0.47 -35.69 12.31
N LEU A 60 -0.98 -36.49 11.36
CA LEU A 60 -2.07 -36.15 10.46
C LEU A 60 -3.31 -37.01 10.71
N LYS A 61 -4.48 -36.38 10.75
CA LYS A 61 -5.78 -37.05 10.77
C LYS A 61 -6.64 -36.56 9.60
N PRO A 62 -7.38 -37.42 8.88
CA PRO A 62 -8.33 -36.96 7.86
C PRO A 62 -9.37 -36.00 8.44
N TYR A 63 -9.73 -34.96 7.70
CA TYR A 63 -10.55 -33.85 8.20
C TYR A 63 -11.94 -34.29 8.69
N HIS A 64 -12.78 -34.82 7.78
CA HIS A 64 -14.18 -35.13 8.06
C HIS A 64 -14.40 -36.10 9.23
N PRO A 65 -13.73 -37.27 9.32
CA PRO A 65 -14.00 -38.26 10.37
C PRO A 65 -13.59 -37.83 11.79
N HIS A 66 -12.91 -36.70 11.94
CA HIS A 66 -12.45 -36.18 13.23
C HIS A 66 -12.96 -34.76 13.52
N LYS A 67 -13.81 -34.20 12.65
CA LYS A 67 -14.22 -32.78 12.71
C LYS A 67 -14.80 -32.42 14.07
N GLU A 68 -15.77 -33.19 14.57
CA GLU A 68 -16.42 -32.90 15.85
C GLU A 68 -15.45 -32.94 17.03
N ASP A 69 -14.53 -33.90 17.05
CA ASP A 69 -13.55 -34.04 18.14
C ASP A 69 -12.52 -32.91 18.12
N MET A 70 -12.03 -32.53 16.94
CA MET A 70 -11.03 -31.47 16.83
C MET A 70 -11.65 -30.09 17.10
N VAL A 71 -12.92 -29.86 16.74
CA VAL A 71 -13.65 -28.63 17.09
C VAL A 71 -13.90 -28.51 18.61
N LYS A 72 -14.10 -29.63 19.32
CA LYS A 72 -14.22 -29.62 20.80
C LYS A 72 -12.90 -29.23 21.51
N ILE A 73 -11.74 -29.42 20.87
CA ILE A 73 -10.41 -29.16 21.46
C ILE A 73 -10.03 -27.68 21.50
N ASN A 74 -10.53 -26.85 20.58
CA ASN A 74 -10.14 -25.44 20.48
C ASN A 74 -11.33 -24.53 20.14
N LYS A 75 -11.64 -23.58 21.04
CA LYS A 75 -12.75 -22.62 20.89
C LYS A 75 -12.29 -21.20 20.47
N GLY A 76 -11.03 -21.04 20.05
CA GLY A 76 -10.49 -19.74 19.66
C GLY A 76 -11.10 -19.19 18.36
N LYS A 77 -11.44 -17.89 18.32
CA LYS A 77 -12.10 -17.25 17.17
C LYS A 77 -11.39 -17.49 15.82
N ARG A 78 -10.05 -17.39 15.79
CA ARG A 78 -9.23 -17.68 14.59
C ARG A 78 -9.30 -19.14 14.15
N PHE A 79 -9.44 -20.08 15.09
CA PHE A 79 -9.57 -21.50 14.78
C PHE A 79 -10.95 -21.81 14.20
N GLN A 80 -12.02 -21.20 14.71
CA GLN A 80 -13.35 -21.29 14.10
C GLN A 80 -13.32 -20.74 12.65
N GLN A 81 -12.74 -19.56 12.43
CA GLN A 81 -12.55 -19.00 11.08
C GLN A 81 -11.76 -19.94 10.14
N ALA A 82 -10.74 -20.63 10.64
CA ALA A 82 -9.99 -21.62 9.87
C ALA A 82 -10.82 -22.88 9.53
N VAL A 83 -11.74 -23.30 10.41
CA VAL A 83 -12.70 -24.38 10.16
C VAL A 83 -13.74 -23.94 9.14
N ASP A 84 -14.33 -22.75 9.31
CA ASP A 84 -15.34 -22.19 8.41
C ASP A 84 -14.81 -22.04 6.98
N ALA A 85 -13.54 -21.64 6.82
CA ALA A 85 -12.86 -21.56 5.53
C ALA A 85 -12.70 -22.93 4.82
N VAL A 86 -12.59 -24.03 5.56
CA VAL A 86 -12.61 -25.39 4.97
C VAL A 86 -14.02 -25.74 4.48
N GLU A 87 -15.05 -25.39 5.24
CA GLU A 87 -16.45 -25.62 4.86
C GLU A 87 -16.84 -24.79 3.62
N GLU A 88 -16.36 -23.55 3.53
CA GLU A 88 -16.53 -22.71 2.34
C GLU A 88 -15.78 -23.27 1.12
N TYR A 89 -14.54 -23.75 1.31
CA TYR A 89 -13.78 -24.44 0.28
C TYR A 89 -14.50 -25.70 -0.23
N LEU A 90 -15.11 -26.49 0.67
CA LEU A 90 -15.93 -27.66 0.33
C LEU A 90 -17.22 -27.29 -0.41
N LYS A 91 -17.89 -26.19 -0.05
CA LYS A 91 -19.04 -25.66 -0.80
C LYS A 91 -18.65 -25.25 -2.21
N LYS A 92 -17.54 -24.51 -2.38
CA LYS A 92 -17.01 -24.08 -3.68
C LYS A 92 -16.57 -25.25 -4.56
N ALA A 93 -16.06 -26.34 -3.97
CA ALA A 93 -15.76 -27.57 -4.70
C ALA A 93 -17.03 -28.24 -5.27
N LYS A 94 -18.06 -28.46 -4.44
CA LYS A 94 -19.32 -29.07 -4.88
C LYS A 94 -20.05 -28.25 -5.95
N GLY A 95 -19.98 -26.92 -5.87
CA GLY A 95 -20.56 -26.02 -6.88
C GLY A 95 -19.96 -26.19 -8.28
N LYS A 96 -18.70 -26.65 -8.40
CA LYS A 96 -18.10 -26.99 -9.70
C LYS A 96 -18.53 -28.36 -10.22
N GLU A 97 -18.78 -29.34 -9.34
CA GLU A 97 -19.28 -30.66 -9.76
C GLU A 97 -20.73 -30.58 -10.27
N SER A 98 -21.59 -29.77 -9.65
CA SER A 98 -22.96 -29.55 -10.15
C SER A 98 -23.01 -28.85 -11.52
N ALA A 99 -22.01 -28.03 -11.85
CA ALA A 99 -21.93 -27.31 -13.13
C ALA A 99 -21.47 -28.19 -14.32
N HIS A 100 -21.01 -29.42 -14.06
CA HIS A 100 -20.71 -30.41 -15.10
C HIS A 100 -21.75 -31.56 -15.18
N ALA A 101 -22.82 -31.50 -14.39
CA ALA A 101 -23.86 -32.53 -14.35
C ALA A 101 -25.11 -32.19 -15.20
N SER A 102 -25.16 -31.01 -15.83
CA SER A 102 -26.34 -30.49 -16.55
C SER A 102 -26.32 -30.68 -18.06
N ASP A 103 -25.15 -30.77 -18.71
CA ASP A 103 -25.03 -30.84 -20.18
C ASP A 103 -25.10 -32.27 -20.74
N ASP A 104 -24.75 -33.29 -19.95
CA ASP A 104 -24.51 -34.66 -20.47
C ASP A 104 -25.76 -35.56 -20.44
N LYS A 105 -26.85 -35.07 -21.07
CA LYS A 105 -28.11 -35.80 -21.28
C LYS A 105 -28.60 -35.77 -22.73
N ASN A 106 -27.72 -36.07 -23.68
CA ASN A 106 -28.14 -36.44 -25.03
C ASN A 106 -27.14 -37.39 -25.73
N LYS A 107 -27.67 -38.46 -26.35
CA LYS A 107 -27.01 -39.48 -27.20
C LYS A 107 -26.33 -40.71 -26.54
N THR A 108 -27.19 -41.65 -26.13
CA THR A 108 -27.18 -43.07 -26.54
C THR A 108 -25.90 -43.78 -27.05
N ASP A 109 -25.47 -44.78 -26.26
CA ASP A 109 -25.30 -46.21 -26.65
C ASP A 109 -23.95 -46.78 -27.19
N LYS A 110 -23.71 -48.07 -26.86
CA LYS A 110 -22.72 -49.08 -27.36
C LYS A 110 -21.20 -48.96 -27.06
N GLY A 111 -20.80 -49.34 -25.84
CA GLY A 111 -20.42 -50.75 -25.56
C GLY A 111 -18.95 -51.26 -25.60
N ARG A 112 -18.54 -51.96 -24.50
CA ARG A 112 -17.44 -52.97 -24.34
C ARG A 112 -15.98 -52.44 -24.46
N LYS A 113 -14.93 -53.00 -23.83
CA LYS A 113 -14.73 -54.02 -22.75
C LYS A 113 -13.30 -53.79 -22.15
N ALA A 114 -13.02 -54.28 -20.93
CA ALA A 114 -11.68 -54.32 -20.28
C ALA A 114 -11.17 -55.79 -20.17
N PRO A 115 -10.07 -56.20 -19.45
CA PRO A 115 -9.09 -55.48 -18.59
C PRO A 115 -7.60 -56.01 -18.64
N ALA A 116 -6.78 -55.70 -17.60
CA ALA A 116 -5.51 -56.34 -17.13
C ALA A 116 -4.18 -56.02 -17.89
N LYS A 117 -3.01 -55.64 -17.29
CA LYS A 117 -2.14 -56.06 -16.13
C LYS A 117 -1.10 -57.18 -16.49
N PRO A 118 0.06 -57.34 -15.78
CA PRO A 118 0.94 -56.35 -15.08
C PRO A 118 2.49 -56.67 -15.09
N MET A 119 3.35 -55.70 -14.69
CA MET A 119 4.75 -55.87 -14.17
C MET A 119 5.83 -56.47 -15.13
N LYS A 120 7.16 -56.40 -14.91
CA LYS A 120 8.00 -56.21 -13.69
C LYS A 120 9.33 -55.43 -13.98
N ILE A 121 10.36 -55.57 -13.12
CA ILE A 121 11.64 -54.80 -13.04
C ILE A 121 12.84 -55.79 -12.88
N ILE A 122 14.04 -55.43 -13.37
CA ILE A 122 15.43 -55.77 -12.93
C ILE A 122 16.41 -55.32 -14.07
N GLU A 123 17.39 -54.41 -13.91
CA GLU A 123 18.71 -54.51 -13.20
C GLU A 123 19.69 -55.48 -13.94
N GLU A 124 20.98 -55.27 -14.29
CA GLU A 124 22.14 -54.32 -14.05
C GLU A 124 23.19 -54.54 -15.22
N ASP A 125 24.29 -53.79 -15.55
CA ASP A 125 24.78 -52.37 -15.48
C ASP A 125 26.04 -52.18 -16.46
N ASP A 126 27.16 -51.49 -16.10
CA ASP A 126 28.55 -51.39 -16.73
C ASP A 126 28.79 -50.46 -17.98
N GLU A 127 29.96 -49.79 -18.23
CA GLU A 127 31.23 -49.53 -17.49
C GLU A 127 31.97 -48.20 -17.91
N ASP A 128 33.08 -47.89 -17.19
CA ASP A 128 34.14 -46.84 -17.24
C ASP A 128 34.81 -46.41 -18.61
N ALA A 129 35.72 -45.41 -18.77
CA ALA A 129 36.19 -44.20 -18.01
C ALA A 129 37.25 -43.37 -18.83
N PHE A 130 38.04 -42.48 -18.17
CA PHE A 130 39.23 -41.68 -18.62
C PHE A 130 39.00 -40.40 -19.49
N LYS A 131 39.93 -39.41 -19.57
CA LYS A 131 40.71 -38.64 -18.55
C LYS A 131 41.54 -37.49 -19.18
N GLY A 132 41.43 -36.25 -18.66
CA GLY A 132 42.38 -35.12 -18.90
C GLY A 132 42.36 -34.45 -20.29
N GLY A 133 42.90 -33.23 -20.50
CA GLY A 133 43.38 -32.23 -19.52
C GLY A 133 44.12 -31.01 -20.15
N SER A 134 44.03 -29.85 -19.48
CA SER A 134 44.93 -28.65 -19.49
C SER A 134 45.27 -27.85 -20.78
N SER A 135 44.91 -26.56 -20.75
CA SER A 135 45.67 -25.34 -21.18
C SER A 135 46.13 -25.20 -22.66
N ASP A 136 46.53 -24.05 -23.23
CA ASP A 136 46.88 -22.66 -22.79
C ASP A 136 46.26 -21.61 -23.79
N LYS A 137 46.07 -20.30 -23.47
CA LYS A 137 46.91 -19.11 -23.82
C LYS A 137 47.59 -19.14 -25.22
N GLU A 138 47.78 -18.05 -25.99
CA GLU A 138 47.78 -16.59 -25.69
C GLU A 138 47.49 -15.70 -26.95
N GLN A 139 47.62 -14.36 -26.81
CA GLN A 139 47.75 -13.18 -27.71
C GLN A 139 48.14 -13.32 -29.23
N THR A 140 48.05 -12.33 -30.15
CA THR A 140 47.96 -10.82 -30.16
C THR A 140 47.51 -10.28 -31.55
N ASP A 141 46.94 -9.07 -31.64
CA ASP A 141 46.99 -8.01 -32.71
C ASP A 141 46.73 -8.37 -34.22
N SER A 142 46.41 -7.46 -35.16
CA SER A 142 46.61 -6.00 -35.27
C SER A 142 45.55 -5.26 -36.13
N ASP A 143 45.47 -3.94 -35.95
CA ASP A 143 44.89 -2.89 -36.84
C ASP A 143 45.68 -2.73 -38.19
N PRO A 144 45.25 -1.94 -39.23
CA PRO A 144 44.42 -0.70 -39.15
C PRO A 144 43.42 -0.37 -40.31
N GLU A 145 42.73 0.78 -40.10
CA GLU A 145 42.03 1.68 -41.06
C GLU A 145 42.97 2.35 -42.12
N PRO A 146 42.54 3.29 -43.02
CA PRO A 146 41.20 3.84 -43.36
C PRO A 146 40.88 3.97 -44.89
N SER A 147 39.67 4.46 -45.27
CA SER A 147 39.46 5.63 -46.19
C SER A 147 38.04 5.84 -46.79
N SER A 148 37.28 6.74 -46.16
CA SER A 148 36.31 7.74 -46.67
C SER A 148 35.89 7.89 -48.17
N VAL A 149 34.55 8.01 -48.39
CA VAL A 149 33.84 9.09 -49.18
C VAL A 149 33.89 8.98 -50.75
N GLN A 150 32.86 9.27 -51.59
CA GLN A 150 31.84 10.34 -51.58
C GLN A 150 30.49 10.08 -52.34
N ARG A 151 29.48 10.90 -51.97
CA ARG A 151 28.06 11.12 -52.42
C ARG A 151 27.81 11.51 -53.90
N LEU A 152 26.65 11.10 -54.47
CA LEU A 152 25.78 11.78 -55.49
C LEU A 152 24.36 11.14 -55.46
N VAL A 153 23.24 11.81 -55.08
CA VAL A 153 22.33 12.76 -55.78
C VAL A 153 21.14 12.10 -56.54
N ALA A 154 20.00 12.80 -56.54
CA ALA A 154 18.60 12.32 -56.70
C ALA A 154 18.11 11.90 -58.10
N GLY A 155 16.94 11.23 -58.12
CA GLY A 155 16.09 11.01 -59.31
C GLY A 155 14.63 10.67 -58.94
N THR A 156 13.67 11.15 -59.74
CA THR A 156 12.21 10.93 -59.57
C THR A 156 11.63 10.15 -60.76
N VAL A 157 10.59 9.32 -60.57
CA VAL A 157 9.50 9.03 -61.57
C VAL A 157 8.44 8.07 -60.97
N SER A 158 7.26 7.99 -61.62
CA SER A 158 6.06 7.15 -61.38
C SER A 158 6.24 5.80 -60.65
N GLY A 159 5.28 5.26 -59.89
CA GLY A 159 3.82 5.49 -59.92
C GLY A 159 3.10 4.36 -60.66
N PHE A 160 2.51 3.41 -59.93
CA PHE A 160 1.84 2.22 -60.50
C PHE A 160 0.57 1.85 -59.70
N LYS A 161 -0.42 1.28 -60.39
CA LYS A 161 -1.70 0.81 -59.80
C LYS A 161 -1.60 -0.62 -59.27
N TRP A 162 -2.44 -0.94 -58.29
CA TRP A 162 -2.80 -2.31 -57.92
C TRP A 162 -4.15 -2.68 -58.53
N GLU A 163 -4.23 -3.85 -59.16
CA GLU A 163 -5.50 -4.49 -59.57
C GLU A 163 -5.66 -5.83 -58.83
N SER A 164 -6.91 -6.28 -58.71
CA SER A 164 -7.32 -7.29 -57.72
C SER A 164 -8.00 -8.51 -58.34
N SER A 165 -7.83 -9.67 -57.67
CA SER A 165 -8.63 -10.91 -57.78
C SER A 165 -8.12 -11.99 -58.77
N PRO A 166 -8.49 -13.28 -58.61
CA PRO A 166 -8.46 -14.01 -57.31
C PRO A 166 -8.10 -15.53 -57.41
N VAL A 167 -7.86 -16.16 -56.24
CA VAL A 167 -7.91 -17.62 -55.92
C VAL A 167 -6.98 -18.59 -56.67
N LYS A 168 -6.04 -19.22 -55.93
CA LYS A 168 -6.07 -20.67 -55.61
C LYS A 168 -4.97 -21.09 -54.63
N ASP A 169 -5.36 -21.89 -53.64
CA ASP A 169 -4.45 -22.77 -52.90
C ASP A 169 -3.91 -23.88 -53.83
N ASP A 170 -2.69 -24.32 -53.58
CA ASP A 170 -2.53 -25.67 -53.00
C ASP A 170 -1.25 -25.77 -52.15
N SER A 171 -1.19 -26.77 -51.28
CA SER A 171 -0.21 -26.87 -50.19
C SER A 171 1.06 -27.63 -50.55
N HIS A 172 2.23 -27.11 -50.13
CA HIS A 172 3.31 -27.87 -49.44
C HIS A 172 4.60 -27.03 -49.27
N PHE A 173 4.68 -26.16 -48.25
CA PHE A 173 5.89 -25.82 -47.48
C PHE A 173 5.49 -24.88 -46.31
N HIS A 174 6.12 -25.04 -45.12
CA HIS A 174 5.86 -24.36 -43.82
C HIS A 174 5.00 -25.11 -42.78
N HIS A 175 5.53 -26.23 -42.23
CA HIS A 175 5.06 -26.72 -40.93
C HIS A 175 6.16 -27.47 -40.12
N PHE A 176 7.12 -26.73 -39.54
CA PHE A 176 8.09 -27.31 -38.58
C PHE A 176 8.53 -26.40 -37.41
N LEU A 177 8.21 -25.09 -37.40
CA LEU A 177 8.71 -24.15 -36.38
C LEU A 177 7.62 -23.34 -35.66
N LEU A 178 6.42 -23.89 -35.47
CA LEU A 178 5.38 -23.32 -34.59
C LEU A 178 4.64 -24.40 -33.77
N SER A 179 5.31 -24.91 -32.73
CA SER A 179 4.64 -25.49 -31.56
C SER A 179 5.53 -25.26 -30.31
N GLN A 180 4.93 -25.23 -29.12
CA GLN A 180 5.56 -24.84 -27.85
C GLN A 180 5.90 -23.34 -27.68
N SER A 181 4.86 -22.49 -27.63
CA SER A 181 4.88 -21.31 -26.76
C SER A 181 3.49 -21.07 -26.18
N GLU A 182 3.40 -20.85 -24.86
CA GLU A 182 2.14 -20.55 -24.17
C GLU A 182 1.79 -19.06 -24.37
N LYS A 183 0.55 -18.77 -24.77
CA LYS A 183 0.11 -17.39 -25.09
C LYS A 183 -0.21 -16.60 -23.82
N PRO A 184 0.27 -15.35 -23.67
CA PRO A 184 -0.21 -14.42 -22.64
C PRO A 184 -1.59 -13.85 -23.02
N ALA A 185 -2.64 -14.66 -22.89
CA ALA A 185 -4.02 -14.28 -23.23
C ALA A 185 -4.77 -13.69 -22.02
N SER A 186 -4.60 -12.39 -21.74
CA SER A 186 -5.33 -11.70 -20.66
C SER A 186 -5.42 -10.16 -20.82
N SER A 187 -6.12 -9.67 -21.84
CA SER A 187 -6.60 -8.27 -21.89
C SER A 187 -7.79 -8.05 -22.84
N MET A 188 -7.74 -8.60 -24.06
CA MET A 188 -8.75 -8.31 -25.11
C MET A 188 -10.06 -9.08 -25.00
N GLU A 189 -10.09 -10.31 -24.46
CA GLU A 189 -11.32 -11.12 -24.44
C GLU A 189 -12.54 -10.48 -23.73
N PRO A 190 -12.39 -9.79 -22.58
CA PRO A 190 -13.51 -9.11 -21.92
C PRO A 190 -14.09 -7.97 -22.77
N ILE A 191 -13.22 -7.24 -23.47
CA ILE A 191 -13.57 -6.08 -24.29
C ILE A 191 -14.38 -6.52 -25.51
N SER A 192 -13.87 -7.49 -26.27
CA SER A 192 -14.53 -8.02 -27.47
C SER A 192 -15.85 -8.75 -27.18
N LYS A 193 -16.08 -9.21 -25.94
CA LYS A 193 -17.36 -9.82 -25.53
C LYS A 193 -18.41 -8.79 -25.09
N ARG A 194 -18.02 -7.63 -24.55
CA ARG A 194 -18.98 -6.55 -24.20
C ARG A 194 -19.39 -5.70 -25.41
N LEU A 195 -18.49 -5.47 -26.38
CA LEU A 195 -18.77 -4.68 -27.59
C LEU A 195 -19.86 -5.26 -28.53
N LYS A 196 -20.42 -6.44 -28.22
CA LYS A 196 -21.56 -7.04 -28.96
C LYS A 196 -22.91 -6.91 -28.24
N ILE A 197 -22.97 -6.20 -27.12
CA ILE A 197 -24.21 -5.95 -26.37
C ILE A 197 -24.21 -4.49 -25.90
N ILE A 198 -24.61 -3.58 -26.79
CA ILE A 198 -25.31 -2.30 -26.60
C ILE A 198 -25.55 -1.76 -28.03
N GLU A 199 -26.65 -2.22 -28.63
CA GLU A 199 -27.31 -1.60 -29.78
C GLU A 199 -28.81 -1.47 -29.44
N GLU A 200 -29.09 -0.74 -28.35
CA GLU A 200 -30.44 -0.29 -27.99
C GLU A 200 -30.47 1.24 -28.09
N ASP A 201 -31.53 1.77 -28.73
CA ASP A 201 -31.72 3.15 -29.19
C ASP A 201 -31.17 4.28 -28.27
N THR A 202 -29.88 4.58 -28.39
CA THR A 202 -29.32 5.87 -27.98
C THR A 202 -29.61 6.90 -29.08
N GLY A 203 -30.85 7.37 -29.11
CA GLY A 203 -31.36 8.31 -30.12
C GLY A 203 -30.48 9.57 -30.25
N SER A 204 -29.64 9.61 -31.28
CA SER A 204 -28.61 10.64 -31.45
C SER A 204 -29.20 12.00 -31.85
N THR A 205 -29.46 12.84 -30.85
CA THR A 205 -30.15 14.13 -30.99
C THR A 205 -29.20 15.34 -30.96
N SER A 206 -28.13 15.33 -31.76
CA SER A 206 -27.11 16.39 -31.72
C SER A 206 -26.48 16.81 -33.07
N ILE A 207 -27.19 16.64 -34.19
CA ILE A 207 -26.66 17.06 -35.53
C ILE A 207 -27.03 18.51 -35.89
N GLN A 208 -28.18 19.04 -35.43
CA GLN A 208 -28.71 20.35 -35.87
C GLN A 208 -28.14 21.59 -35.14
N ALA A 209 -27.21 21.43 -34.21
CA ALA A 209 -26.72 22.55 -33.37
C ALA A 209 -25.32 23.11 -33.76
N ALA A 210 -24.67 22.54 -34.78
CA ALA A 210 -23.28 22.85 -35.11
C ALA A 210 -23.09 23.98 -36.16
N ASP A 211 -24.07 24.19 -37.05
CA ASP A 211 -23.90 24.98 -38.29
C ASP A 211 -24.06 26.51 -38.10
N SER A 212 -23.77 27.08 -36.93
CA SER A 212 -24.01 28.52 -36.68
C SER A 212 -23.08 29.24 -35.71
N THR A 213 -22.21 28.54 -34.97
CA THR A 213 -21.42 29.17 -33.88
C THR A 213 -20.05 29.69 -34.33
N ALA A 214 -19.56 29.29 -35.50
CA ALA A 214 -18.28 29.74 -36.04
C ALA A 214 -18.45 30.70 -37.23
N VAL A 215 -17.69 31.80 -37.20
CA VAL A 215 -17.57 32.84 -38.24
C VAL A 215 -18.75 33.83 -38.35
N ASN A 216 -18.50 35.05 -37.86
CA ASN A 216 -19.15 36.32 -38.22
C ASN A 216 -20.62 36.57 -37.80
N GLY A 217 -21.14 35.89 -36.78
CA GLY A 217 -22.36 36.30 -36.08
C GLY A 217 -22.08 37.26 -34.91
N SER A 218 -22.81 38.38 -34.81
CA SER A 218 -22.77 39.25 -33.63
C SER A 218 -23.56 38.62 -32.48
N ILE A 219 -22.86 38.00 -31.52
CA ILE A 219 -23.48 37.39 -30.34
C ILE A 219 -24.29 38.46 -29.60
N THR A 220 -25.59 38.22 -29.44
CA THR A 220 -26.48 39.11 -28.69
C THR A 220 -26.46 38.67 -27.23
N PRO A 221 -26.02 39.51 -26.27
CA PRO A 221 -26.00 39.14 -24.86
C PRO A 221 -27.42 38.94 -24.32
N THR A 222 -27.59 37.98 -23.41
CA THR A 222 -28.88 37.79 -22.70
C THR A 222 -29.14 38.91 -21.70
N ASP A 223 -30.42 39.22 -21.55
CA ASP A 223 -31.05 40.01 -20.50
C ASP A 223 -30.84 39.46 -19.07
N LYS A 224 -30.54 38.17 -18.94
CA LYS A 224 -30.33 37.47 -17.66
C LYS A 224 -28.98 37.86 -17.05
N ARG A 225 -28.96 38.15 -15.75
CA ARG A 225 -27.71 38.46 -15.04
C ARG A 225 -26.91 37.17 -14.82
N ILE A 226 -25.62 37.18 -15.15
CA ILE A 226 -24.76 36.00 -15.14
C ILE A 226 -23.88 36.01 -13.89
N GLY A 227 -23.82 34.89 -13.18
CA GLY A 227 -22.89 34.65 -12.08
C GLY A 227 -21.75 33.75 -12.53
N PHE A 228 -20.54 33.96 -12.01
CA PHE A 228 -19.41 33.07 -12.25
C PHE A 228 -18.60 32.80 -10.98
N LEU A 229 -18.38 31.53 -10.66
CA LEU A 229 -17.72 31.06 -9.45
C LEU A 229 -16.44 30.28 -9.78
N GLY A 230 -15.28 30.84 -9.42
CA GLY A 230 -13.98 30.18 -9.60
C GLY A 230 -13.16 30.76 -10.76
N LEU A 231 -12.23 31.65 -10.42
CA LEU A 231 -11.32 32.29 -11.38
C LEU A 231 -10.01 31.45 -11.48
N GLY A 232 -10.19 30.24 -12.01
CA GLY A 232 -9.11 29.31 -12.40
C GLY A 232 -8.52 29.64 -13.78
N LEU A 233 -7.64 28.78 -14.31
CA LEU A 233 -7.07 28.98 -15.66
C LEU A 233 -8.17 29.08 -16.73
N MET A 234 -9.16 28.18 -16.68
CA MET A 234 -10.30 28.15 -17.60
C MET A 234 -11.32 29.26 -17.29
N GLY A 235 -11.77 29.34 -16.03
CA GLY A 235 -12.76 30.32 -15.58
C GLY A 235 -12.41 31.77 -15.92
N SER A 236 -11.11 32.14 -15.87
CA SER A 236 -10.65 33.46 -16.30
C SER A 236 -10.96 33.77 -17.77
N GLY A 237 -10.63 32.86 -18.70
CA GLY A 237 -10.89 33.06 -20.13
C GLY A 237 -12.38 33.10 -20.46
N ILE A 238 -13.17 32.23 -19.80
CA ILE A 238 -14.63 32.20 -19.94
C ILE A 238 -15.24 33.54 -19.50
N VAL A 239 -14.83 34.08 -18.34
CA VAL A 239 -15.36 35.37 -17.83
C VAL A 239 -14.99 36.54 -18.73
N SER A 240 -13.73 36.69 -19.15
CA SER A 240 -13.37 37.78 -20.06
C SER A 240 -14.12 37.72 -21.39
N ASN A 241 -14.46 36.53 -21.90
CA ASN A 241 -15.24 36.41 -23.13
C ASN A 241 -16.73 36.72 -22.94
N LEU A 242 -17.33 36.34 -21.81
CA LEU A 242 -18.67 36.80 -21.44
C LEU A 242 -18.73 38.34 -21.30
N LEU A 243 -17.71 38.96 -20.71
CA LEU A 243 -17.60 40.43 -20.59
C LEU A 243 -17.43 41.11 -21.96
N LYS A 244 -16.52 40.61 -22.83
CA LYS A 244 -16.33 41.13 -24.19
C LYS A 244 -17.60 41.08 -25.04
N MET A 245 -18.43 40.05 -24.88
CA MET A 245 -19.72 39.93 -25.59
C MET A 245 -20.86 40.71 -24.91
N GLY A 246 -20.58 41.50 -23.86
CA GLY A 246 -21.53 42.43 -23.24
C GLY A 246 -22.47 41.82 -22.20
N HIS A 247 -22.21 40.61 -21.70
CA HIS A 247 -23.01 40.02 -20.62
C HIS A 247 -22.78 40.72 -19.28
N VAL A 248 -23.85 40.89 -18.49
CA VAL A 248 -23.75 41.44 -17.13
C VAL A 248 -23.29 40.34 -16.15
N VAL A 249 -21.97 40.21 -15.99
CA VAL A 249 -21.35 39.18 -15.14
C VAL A 249 -21.11 39.69 -13.70
N THR A 250 -21.40 38.85 -12.72
CA THR A 250 -20.94 38.98 -11.32
C THR A 250 -19.99 37.82 -11.00
N VAL A 251 -18.76 38.12 -10.58
CA VAL A 251 -17.73 37.13 -10.24
C VAL A 251 -17.61 36.91 -8.73
N TRP A 252 -17.18 35.71 -8.35
CA TRP A 252 -16.59 35.41 -7.05
C TRP A 252 -15.46 34.39 -7.18
N ASN A 253 -14.44 34.52 -6.34
CA ASN A 253 -13.38 33.54 -6.20
C ASN A 253 -12.85 33.49 -4.75
N ARG A 254 -12.40 32.33 -4.28
CA ARG A 254 -11.87 32.12 -2.92
C ARG A 254 -10.63 32.99 -2.60
N THR A 255 -9.86 33.34 -3.62
CA THR A 255 -8.74 34.30 -3.57
C THR A 255 -9.27 35.58 -4.20
N ALA A 256 -9.63 36.58 -3.39
CA ALA A 256 -10.41 37.73 -3.80
C ALA A 256 -9.69 38.58 -4.87
N GLU A 257 -8.36 38.68 -4.75
CA GLU A 257 -7.42 39.41 -5.61
C GLU A 257 -7.48 38.97 -7.09
N LYS A 258 -8.01 37.77 -7.35
CA LYS A 258 -8.25 37.32 -8.74
C LYS A 258 -9.43 38.01 -9.41
N CYS A 259 -10.32 38.64 -8.65
CA CYS A 259 -11.49 39.33 -9.20
C CYS A 259 -11.12 40.72 -9.75
N ASP A 260 -10.03 41.32 -9.27
CA ASP A 260 -9.68 42.72 -9.50
C ASP A 260 -9.53 43.09 -10.98
N LEU A 261 -8.99 42.18 -11.80
CA LEU A 261 -8.88 42.35 -13.25
C LEU A 261 -10.27 42.39 -13.91
N PHE A 262 -11.16 41.47 -13.56
CA PHE A 262 -12.51 41.40 -14.13
C PHE A 262 -13.39 42.57 -13.67
N ILE A 263 -13.18 43.08 -12.46
CA ILE A 263 -13.84 44.30 -11.96
C ILE A 263 -13.42 45.52 -12.81
N GLN A 264 -12.16 45.59 -13.25
CA GLN A 264 -11.70 46.59 -14.21
C GLN A 264 -12.28 46.37 -15.62
N GLU A 265 -12.50 45.12 -16.04
CA GLU A 265 -13.26 44.75 -17.25
C GLU A 265 -14.80 44.92 -17.11
N GLY A 266 -15.30 45.44 -15.98
CA GLY A 266 -16.71 45.79 -15.78
C GLY A 266 -17.57 44.74 -15.06
N ALA A 267 -16.98 43.63 -14.59
CA ALA A 267 -17.69 42.65 -13.76
C ALA A 267 -18.06 43.20 -12.38
N ARG A 268 -19.16 42.71 -11.82
CA ARG A 268 -19.55 42.98 -10.43
C ARG A 268 -18.89 41.97 -9.49
N LEU A 269 -18.57 42.39 -8.26
CA LEU A 269 -18.04 41.49 -7.24
C LEU A 269 -19.17 41.00 -6.32
N GLY A 270 -19.34 39.69 -6.19
CA GLY A 270 -20.03 39.09 -5.04
C GLY A 270 -19.01 38.75 -3.95
N ARG A 271 -19.40 38.85 -2.67
CA ARG A 271 -18.53 38.52 -1.52
C ARG A 271 -18.60 37.05 -1.14
N THR A 272 -19.71 36.38 -1.47
CA THR A 272 -19.91 34.94 -1.25
C THR A 272 -20.60 34.25 -2.45
N PRO A 273 -20.45 32.93 -2.62
CA PRO A 273 -21.20 32.16 -3.61
C PRO A 273 -22.72 32.32 -3.48
N ALA A 274 -23.24 32.31 -2.24
CA ALA A 274 -24.65 32.56 -1.96
C ALA A 274 -25.15 33.91 -2.50
N GLU A 275 -24.35 34.97 -2.34
CA GLU A 275 -24.68 36.32 -2.79
C GLU A 275 -24.75 36.40 -4.32
N VAL A 276 -23.73 35.87 -5.04
CA VAL A 276 -23.74 35.80 -6.51
C VAL A 276 -24.99 35.10 -7.03
N VAL A 277 -25.33 33.94 -6.48
CA VAL A 277 -26.48 33.11 -6.89
C VAL A 277 -27.82 33.79 -6.59
N SER A 278 -27.88 34.63 -5.55
CA SER A 278 -29.09 35.42 -5.26
C SER A 278 -29.30 36.56 -6.28
N MET A 279 -28.22 37.23 -6.68
CA MET A 279 -28.26 38.39 -7.58
C MET A 279 -28.39 38.00 -9.06
N CYS A 280 -27.69 36.96 -9.49
CA CYS A 280 -27.67 36.47 -10.86
C CYS A 280 -28.78 35.45 -11.11
N ASP A 281 -29.21 35.29 -12.36
CA ASP A 281 -30.33 34.41 -12.74
C ASP A 281 -29.82 33.06 -13.26
N ILE A 282 -28.65 33.07 -13.90
CA ILE A 282 -27.84 31.88 -14.23
C ILE A 282 -26.49 32.04 -13.55
N THR A 283 -25.99 31.03 -12.84
CA THR A 283 -24.66 31.05 -12.23
C THR A 283 -23.84 29.83 -12.66
N PHE A 284 -22.69 30.08 -13.30
CA PHE A 284 -21.72 29.07 -13.71
C PHE A 284 -20.66 28.86 -12.63
N SER A 285 -20.09 27.67 -12.56
CA SER A 285 -18.95 27.34 -11.69
C SER A 285 -17.85 26.59 -12.44
N CYS A 286 -16.58 26.93 -12.15
CA CYS A 286 -15.41 26.27 -12.73
C CYS A 286 -14.29 26.18 -11.68
N VAL A 287 -14.27 25.06 -10.95
CA VAL A 287 -13.35 24.79 -9.84
C VAL A 287 -12.53 23.52 -10.06
N SER A 288 -11.58 23.25 -9.15
CA SER A 288 -10.47 22.31 -9.38
C SER A 288 -10.80 20.82 -9.35
N ASP A 289 -11.82 20.43 -8.59
CA ASP A 289 -12.05 19.05 -8.19
C ASP A 289 -13.44 18.86 -7.53
N PRO A 290 -13.92 17.61 -7.37
CA PRO A 290 -15.22 17.31 -6.75
C PRO A 290 -15.39 17.82 -5.31
N LYS A 291 -14.30 17.95 -4.53
CA LYS A 291 -14.37 18.48 -3.17
C LYS A 291 -14.59 20.00 -3.22
N ALA A 292 -13.87 20.71 -4.08
CA ALA A 292 -14.06 22.14 -4.30
C ALA A 292 -15.49 22.46 -4.77
N ALA A 293 -16.09 21.62 -5.62
CA ALA A 293 -17.49 21.78 -6.05
C ALA A 293 -18.48 21.55 -4.89
N ARG A 294 -18.31 20.48 -4.09
CA ARG A 294 -19.09 20.26 -2.86
C ARG A 294 -18.96 21.40 -1.86
N ASP A 295 -17.73 21.84 -1.55
CA ASP A 295 -17.45 22.94 -0.63
C ASP A 295 -18.13 24.25 -1.10
N LEU A 296 -18.14 24.51 -2.41
CA LEU A 296 -18.74 25.69 -3.04
C LEU A 296 -20.26 25.70 -2.92
N VAL A 297 -20.92 24.54 -3.07
CA VAL A 297 -22.38 24.44 -3.04
C VAL A 297 -22.92 24.28 -1.62
N LEU A 298 -22.37 23.33 -0.86
CA LEU A 298 -22.88 22.90 0.46
C LEU A 298 -22.33 23.72 1.64
N GLY A 299 -21.29 24.53 1.42
CA GLY A 299 -20.62 25.30 2.47
C GLY A 299 -21.53 26.31 3.19
N PRO A 300 -21.09 26.84 4.35
CA PRO A 300 -21.89 27.73 5.19
C PRO A 300 -22.31 29.05 4.52
N SER A 301 -21.60 29.47 3.47
CA SER A 301 -21.98 30.59 2.59
C SER A 301 -22.06 30.16 1.12
N GLY A 302 -22.27 28.86 0.87
CA GLY A 302 -22.29 28.24 -0.45
C GLY A 302 -23.57 28.51 -1.24
N VAL A 303 -23.57 28.08 -2.50
CA VAL A 303 -24.68 28.23 -3.47
C VAL A 303 -26.03 27.88 -2.88
N LEU A 304 -26.11 26.81 -2.08
CA LEU A 304 -27.34 26.29 -1.49
C LEU A 304 -28.07 27.29 -0.56
N GLN A 305 -27.34 28.27 0.00
CA GLN A 305 -27.93 29.32 0.83
C GLN A 305 -28.60 30.41 -0.02
N GLY A 306 -28.09 30.68 -1.22
CA GLY A 306 -28.58 31.70 -2.16
C GLY A 306 -29.59 31.22 -3.19
N ILE A 307 -29.55 29.93 -3.58
CA ILE A 307 -30.40 29.36 -4.64
C ILE A 307 -31.89 29.36 -4.25
N ARG A 308 -32.77 29.74 -5.19
CA ARG A 308 -34.23 29.88 -5.00
C ARG A 308 -34.97 29.54 -6.31
N PRO A 309 -36.30 29.36 -6.29
CA PRO A 309 -37.12 29.21 -7.49
C PRO A 309 -36.78 30.22 -8.59
N GLY A 310 -36.65 29.72 -9.82
CA GLY A 310 -36.28 30.50 -11.01
C GLY A 310 -34.78 30.71 -11.24
N LYS A 311 -33.92 30.42 -10.25
CA LYS A 311 -32.46 30.54 -10.38
C LYS A 311 -31.83 29.26 -10.94
N CYS A 312 -30.81 29.41 -11.79
CA CYS A 312 -30.08 28.29 -12.41
C CYS A 312 -28.65 28.19 -11.87
N TYR A 313 -28.19 26.96 -11.63
CA TYR A 313 -26.79 26.63 -11.38
C TYR A 313 -26.25 25.74 -12.49
N VAL A 314 -25.06 26.06 -13.02
CA VAL A 314 -24.43 25.38 -14.15
C VAL A 314 -23.02 24.93 -13.77
N GLU A 315 -22.83 23.64 -13.54
CA GLU A 315 -21.56 23.08 -13.08
C GLU A 315 -20.64 22.75 -14.27
N MET A 316 -19.56 23.51 -14.46
CA MET A 316 -18.60 23.35 -15.57
C MET A 316 -17.29 22.68 -15.14
N SER A 317 -17.17 22.28 -13.88
CA SER A 317 -15.99 21.59 -13.34
C SER A 317 -15.98 20.11 -13.74
N THR A 318 -14.85 19.56 -14.19
CA THR A 318 -14.73 18.12 -14.44
C THR A 318 -14.71 17.36 -13.11
N VAL A 319 -15.81 16.68 -12.80
CA VAL A 319 -16.07 15.93 -11.57
C VAL A 319 -16.70 14.57 -11.88
N ASP A 320 -16.89 13.73 -10.87
CA ASP A 320 -17.57 12.43 -10.99
C ASP A 320 -19.11 12.54 -11.10
N PRO A 321 -19.78 11.56 -11.74
CA PRO A 321 -21.24 11.55 -11.90
C PRO A 321 -22.01 11.50 -10.58
N GLU A 322 -21.44 10.90 -9.53
CA GLU A 322 -21.99 10.84 -8.18
C GLU A 322 -22.08 12.26 -7.58
N THR A 323 -21.02 13.07 -7.73
CA THR A 323 -21.00 14.48 -7.36
C THR A 323 -22.04 15.28 -8.13
N ILE A 324 -22.15 15.10 -9.45
CA ILE A 324 -23.20 15.78 -10.24
C ILE A 324 -24.60 15.40 -9.76
N THR A 325 -24.82 14.12 -9.45
CA THR A 325 -26.11 13.62 -8.93
C THR A 325 -26.45 14.28 -7.59
N GLU A 326 -25.50 14.34 -6.67
CA GLU A 326 -25.63 15.01 -5.36
C GLU A 326 -25.93 16.52 -5.51
N LEU A 327 -25.14 17.23 -6.34
CA LEU A 327 -25.30 18.67 -6.57
C LEU A 327 -26.65 18.99 -7.24
N SER A 328 -27.07 18.19 -8.23
CA SER A 328 -28.38 18.32 -8.88
C SER A 328 -29.53 18.15 -7.89
N GLN A 329 -29.48 17.11 -7.05
CA GLN A 329 -30.51 16.85 -6.03
C GLN A 329 -30.62 17.98 -5.00
N VAL A 330 -29.50 18.49 -4.47
CA VAL A 330 -29.58 19.57 -3.46
C VAL A 330 -30.04 20.89 -4.06
N ILE A 331 -29.62 21.25 -5.28
CA ILE A 331 -30.06 22.47 -5.98
C ILE A 331 -31.56 22.41 -6.29
N THR A 332 -32.04 21.30 -6.85
CA THR A 332 -33.46 21.10 -7.16
C THR A 332 -34.35 21.01 -5.92
N SER A 333 -33.85 20.45 -4.80
CA SER A 333 -34.57 20.44 -3.51
C SER A 333 -34.86 21.84 -2.94
N ARG A 334 -34.13 22.88 -3.40
CA ARG A 334 -34.35 24.29 -3.07
C ARG A 334 -35.13 25.06 -4.14
N GLY A 335 -35.62 24.37 -5.17
CA GLY A 335 -36.34 24.94 -6.30
C GLY A 335 -35.44 25.58 -7.38
N GLY A 336 -34.12 25.45 -7.28
CA GLY A 336 -33.22 25.87 -8.35
C GLY A 336 -33.25 24.89 -9.53
N ARG A 337 -32.95 25.38 -10.74
CA ARG A 337 -32.69 24.52 -11.91
C ARG A 337 -31.20 24.17 -11.99
N PHE A 338 -30.87 22.97 -12.48
CA PHE A 338 -29.49 22.47 -12.54
C PHE A 338 -29.12 21.97 -13.94
N LEU A 339 -27.91 22.31 -14.37
CA LEU A 339 -27.27 21.79 -15.57
C LEU A 339 -25.81 21.44 -15.23
N GLU A 340 -25.29 20.32 -15.74
CA GLU A 340 -23.84 20.14 -15.88
C GLU A 340 -23.42 20.59 -17.29
N ALA A 341 -22.30 21.29 -17.40
CA ALA A 341 -21.72 21.75 -18.66
C ALA A 341 -20.17 21.74 -18.64
N PRO A 342 -19.50 20.63 -18.28
CA PRO A 342 -18.05 20.53 -18.34
C PRO A 342 -17.48 20.83 -19.73
N VAL A 343 -16.26 21.38 -19.77
CA VAL A 343 -15.61 21.87 -21.00
C VAL A 343 -14.34 21.11 -21.34
N SER A 344 -14.14 20.86 -22.64
CA SER A 344 -12.90 20.32 -23.19
C SER A 344 -12.18 21.41 -24.00
N GLY A 345 -10.89 21.60 -23.71
CA GLY A 345 -10.01 22.58 -24.32
C GLY A 345 -8.86 22.98 -23.39
N SER A 346 -7.82 23.62 -23.95
CA SER A 346 -6.72 24.21 -23.17
C SER A 346 -7.07 25.63 -22.70
N GLN A 347 -6.24 26.21 -21.81
CA GLN A 347 -6.37 27.62 -21.42
C GLN A 347 -6.42 28.56 -22.65
N GLN A 348 -5.65 28.28 -23.71
CA GLN A 348 -5.66 29.10 -24.92
C GLN A 348 -7.04 29.09 -25.60
N LEU A 349 -7.61 27.90 -25.82
CA LEU A 349 -8.98 27.77 -26.36
C LEU A 349 -10.03 28.42 -25.44
N SER A 350 -9.79 28.45 -24.13
CA SER A 350 -10.63 29.15 -23.15
C SER A 350 -10.55 30.68 -23.27
N ASN A 351 -9.38 31.22 -23.63
CA ASN A 351 -9.19 32.65 -23.89
C ASN A 351 -9.78 33.07 -25.25
N ASP A 352 -9.76 32.17 -26.23
CA ASP A 352 -10.19 32.42 -27.61
C ASP A 352 -11.70 32.16 -27.85
N GLY A 353 -12.43 31.64 -26.86
CA GLY A 353 -13.85 31.29 -26.99
C GLY A 353 -14.09 30.00 -27.79
N MET A 354 -13.09 29.13 -27.89
CA MET A 354 -13.04 27.97 -28.81
C MET A 354 -13.21 26.62 -28.09
N LEU A 355 -13.71 26.62 -26.86
CA LEU A 355 -14.00 25.42 -26.07
C LEU A 355 -15.05 24.52 -26.73
N VAL A 356 -14.99 23.22 -26.42
CA VAL A 356 -16.09 22.28 -26.65
C VAL A 356 -16.85 22.10 -25.35
N ILE A 357 -18.12 22.48 -25.33
CA ILE A 357 -18.98 22.35 -24.15
C ILE A 357 -19.74 21.02 -24.25
N VAL A 358 -19.73 20.23 -23.19
CA VAL A 358 -20.50 18.98 -23.11
C VAL A 358 -21.48 19.16 -21.96
N ALA A 359 -22.78 19.16 -22.23
CA ALA A 359 -23.80 19.49 -21.23
C ALA A 359 -24.90 18.42 -21.09
N ALA A 360 -25.52 18.34 -19.92
CA ALA A 360 -26.68 17.50 -19.64
C ALA A 360 -27.42 17.97 -18.37
N GLY A 361 -28.67 17.53 -18.17
CA GLY A 361 -29.54 17.97 -17.08
C GLY A 361 -30.77 18.71 -17.62
N ASP A 362 -31.10 19.86 -17.02
CA ASP A 362 -32.30 20.63 -17.42
C ASP A 362 -32.13 21.26 -18.81
N ARG A 363 -32.88 20.73 -19.79
CA ARG A 363 -32.88 21.21 -21.18
C ARG A 363 -33.26 22.69 -21.30
N SER A 364 -34.13 23.20 -20.44
CA SER A 364 -34.51 24.63 -20.44
C SER A 364 -33.35 25.52 -19.97
N VAL A 365 -32.49 25.01 -19.08
CA VAL A 365 -31.26 25.73 -18.67
C VAL A 365 -30.22 25.69 -19.78
N TYR A 366 -30.09 24.57 -20.50
CA TYR A 366 -29.20 24.48 -21.66
C TYR A 366 -29.56 25.52 -22.74
N GLU A 367 -30.85 25.66 -23.05
CA GLU A 367 -31.36 26.65 -24.01
C GLU A 367 -31.25 28.08 -23.48
N ASP A 368 -31.55 28.31 -22.19
CA ASP A 368 -31.32 29.60 -21.50
C ASP A 368 -29.85 30.05 -21.54
N CYS A 369 -28.89 29.12 -21.60
CA CYS A 369 -27.45 29.37 -21.65
C CYS A 369 -26.90 29.60 -23.07
N SER A 370 -27.69 29.46 -24.13
CA SER A 370 -27.20 29.41 -25.53
C SER A 370 -26.24 30.55 -25.91
N SER A 371 -26.62 31.82 -25.65
CA SER A 371 -25.77 32.99 -25.92
C SER A 371 -24.46 32.99 -25.11
N CYS A 372 -24.50 32.54 -23.85
CA CYS A 372 -23.29 32.38 -23.02
C CYS A 372 -22.38 31.27 -23.54
N PHE A 373 -22.95 30.16 -24.02
CA PHE A 373 -22.19 29.07 -24.62
C PHE A 373 -21.53 29.48 -25.94
N GLN A 374 -22.22 30.25 -26.80
CA GLN A 374 -21.63 30.87 -28.00
C GLN A 374 -20.47 31.81 -27.67
N ALA A 375 -20.54 32.55 -26.55
CA ALA A 375 -19.48 33.48 -26.14
C ALA A 375 -18.21 32.77 -25.63
N MET A 376 -18.31 31.53 -25.15
CA MET A 376 -17.17 30.81 -24.52
C MET A 376 -16.70 29.56 -25.28
N GLY A 377 -17.50 29.04 -26.22
CA GLY A 377 -17.21 27.79 -26.93
C GLY A 377 -17.68 27.79 -28.38
N LYS A 378 -16.89 27.12 -29.23
CA LYS A 378 -17.18 26.95 -30.66
C LYS A 378 -18.34 26.00 -30.94
N THR A 379 -18.70 25.14 -29.98
CA THR A 379 -19.80 24.18 -30.09
C THR A 379 -20.23 23.65 -28.71
N SER A 380 -21.50 23.26 -28.59
CA SER A 380 -22.09 22.65 -27.39
C SER A 380 -22.88 21.39 -27.73
N PHE A 381 -22.63 20.31 -27.00
CA PHE A 381 -23.40 19.06 -27.07
C PHE A 381 -24.37 18.96 -25.88
N PHE A 382 -25.53 18.33 -26.08
CA PHE A 382 -26.50 18.02 -25.03
C PHE A 382 -26.73 16.51 -24.95
N LEU A 383 -26.37 15.88 -23.82
CA LEU A 383 -26.33 14.42 -23.63
C LEU A 383 -27.47 13.87 -22.74
N GLY A 384 -28.60 14.58 -22.67
CA GLY A 384 -29.79 14.14 -21.93
C GLY A 384 -29.67 14.41 -20.43
N GLU A 385 -29.74 13.35 -19.62
CA GLU A 385 -29.84 13.42 -18.16
C GLU A 385 -28.50 13.75 -17.45
N ALA A 386 -28.59 14.36 -16.28
CA ALA A 386 -27.43 14.74 -15.47
C ALA A 386 -26.60 13.52 -15.04
N GLY A 387 -25.28 13.69 -15.07
CA GLY A 387 -24.25 12.65 -14.94
C GLY A 387 -23.69 12.20 -16.30
N ASN A 388 -24.39 12.39 -17.42
CA ASN A 388 -23.92 11.96 -18.74
C ASN A 388 -22.78 12.83 -19.30
N ALA A 389 -22.76 14.14 -19.03
CA ALA A 389 -21.66 15.00 -19.45
C ALA A 389 -20.40 14.75 -18.62
N ALA A 390 -20.51 14.55 -17.30
CA ALA A 390 -19.42 14.07 -16.45
C ALA A 390 -18.84 12.75 -16.96
N ARG A 391 -19.68 11.74 -17.24
CA ARG A 391 -19.25 10.45 -17.83
C ARG A 391 -18.46 10.66 -19.12
N MET A 392 -19.01 11.44 -20.06
CA MET A 392 -18.36 11.70 -21.35
C MET A 392 -17.04 12.47 -21.18
N MET A 393 -16.99 13.50 -20.32
CA MET A 393 -15.78 14.27 -20.09
C MET A 393 -14.66 13.44 -19.44
N LEU A 394 -15.02 12.53 -18.52
CA LEU A 394 -14.05 11.59 -17.94
C LEU A 394 -13.52 10.61 -18.99
N VAL A 395 -14.33 10.13 -19.93
CA VAL A 395 -13.85 9.31 -21.07
C VAL A 395 -12.91 10.12 -21.98
N LEU A 396 -13.26 11.36 -22.33
CA LEU A 396 -12.42 12.24 -23.16
C LEU A 396 -11.07 12.53 -22.51
N ASN A 397 -11.07 12.92 -21.23
CA ASN A 397 -9.84 13.25 -20.51
C ASN A 397 -9.01 11.98 -20.19
N MET A 398 -9.63 10.81 -20.01
CA MET A 398 -8.91 9.54 -19.93
C MET A 398 -8.12 9.24 -21.22
N VAL A 399 -8.76 9.37 -22.39
CA VAL A 399 -8.11 9.18 -23.69
C VAL A 399 -6.97 10.19 -23.88
N GLN A 400 -7.20 11.47 -23.55
CA GLN A 400 -6.18 12.52 -23.64
C GLN A 400 -4.97 12.23 -22.71
N GLY A 401 -5.22 11.78 -21.48
CA GLY A 401 -4.19 11.45 -20.50
C GLY A 401 -3.32 10.26 -20.92
N SER A 402 -3.93 9.14 -21.28
CA SER A 402 -3.19 7.97 -21.79
C SER A 402 -2.44 8.28 -23.08
N PHE A 403 -3.01 9.07 -24.00
CA PHE A 403 -2.32 9.44 -25.24
C PHE A 403 -1.10 10.34 -25.00
N MET A 404 -1.19 11.28 -24.05
CA MET A 404 -0.05 12.11 -23.63
C MET A 404 1.09 11.26 -23.03
N ALA A 405 0.77 10.23 -22.25
CA ALA A 405 1.76 9.29 -21.72
C ALA A 405 2.48 8.54 -22.85
N THR A 406 1.74 7.95 -23.80
CA THR A 406 2.33 7.24 -24.95
C THR A 406 3.15 8.16 -25.87
N ILE A 407 2.79 9.44 -26.00
CA ILE A 407 3.60 10.43 -26.72
C ILE A 407 4.94 10.68 -26.00
N ALA A 408 4.94 10.79 -24.67
CA ALA A 408 6.16 10.96 -23.88
C ALA A 408 7.07 9.71 -23.94
N GLU A 409 6.49 8.52 -23.84
CA GLU A 409 7.19 7.25 -24.08
C GLU A 409 7.83 7.23 -25.47
N GLY A 410 7.08 7.56 -26.53
CA GLY A 410 7.60 7.62 -27.90
C GLY A 410 8.76 8.60 -28.09
N LEU A 411 8.67 9.81 -27.52
CA LEU A 411 9.73 10.81 -27.56
C LEU A 411 11.00 10.35 -26.82
N THR A 412 10.86 9.73 -25.64
CA THR A 412 12.01 9.23 -24.88
C THR A 412 12.64 7.99 -25.54
N LEU A 413 11.84 7.09 -26.09
CA LEU A 413 12.33 5.90 -26.82
C LEU A 413 13.05 6.29 -28.13
N ALA A 414 12.56 7.30 -28.86
CA ALA A 414 13.24 7.86 -30.01
C ALA A 414 14.66 8.36 -29.62
N GLN A 415 14.77 9.14 -28.54
CA GLN A 415 16.05 9.61 -28.03
C GLN A 415 16.97 8.46 -27.57
N ALA A 416 16.44 7.47 -26.84
CA ALA A 416 17.19 6.31 -26.37
C ALA A 416 17.71 5.41 -27.52
N THR A 417 17.00 5.36 -28.65
CA THR A 417 17.41 4.67 -29.88
C THR A 417 18.21 5.54 -30.85
N GLY A 418 18.73 6.68 -30.36
CA GLY A 418 19.61 7.59 -31.13
C GLY A 418 18.90 8.39 -32.23
N GLN A 419 17.57 8.42 -32.24
CA GLN A 419 16.77 9.16 -33.21
C GLN A 419 16.51 10.60 -32.74
N SER A 420 16.35 11.51 -33.71
CA SER A 420 15.95 12.89 -33.46
C SER A 420 14.49 12.97 -33.01
N GLN A 421 14.23 13.51 -31.82
CA GLN A 421 12.87 13.74 -31.32
C GLN A 421 12.09 14.73 -32.19
N GLN A 422 12.76 15.70 -32.82
CA GLN A 422 12.15 16.59 -33.82
C GLN A 422 11.70 15.78 -35.04
N THR A 423 12.56 14.91 -35.58
CA THR A 423 12.23 14.11 -36.77
C THR A 423 11.14 13.07 -36.47
N PHE A 424 11.07 12.54 -35.25
CA PHE A 424 9.94 11.74 -34.78
C PHE A 424 8.63 12.55 -34.79
N LEU A 425 8.64 13.79 -34.29
CA LEU A 425 7.48 14.69 -34.35
C LEU A 425 7.09 15.01 -35.81
N ASP A 426 8.06 15.35 -36.66
CA ASP A 426 7.82 15.67 -38.07
C ASP A 426 7.10 14.52 -38.77
N ILE A 427 7.55 13.28 -38.56
CA ILE A 427 6.91 12.06 -39.08
C ILE A 427 5.51 11.86 -38.48
N LEU A 428 5.35 12.03 -37.16
CA LEU A 428 4.08 11.84 -36.47
C LEU A 428 2.99 12.83 -36.95
N CYS A 429 3.39 14.08 -37.24
CA CYS A 429 2.53 15.12 -37.80
C CYS A 429 2.25 14.99 -39.31
N GLN A 430 2.93 14.10 -40.03
CA GLN A 430 2.54 13.66 -41.39
C GLN A 430 1.68 12.37 -41.37
N GLY A 431 1.57 11.69 -40.23
CA GLY A 431 0.85 10.43 -40.09
C GLY A 431 -0.64 10.59 -39.76
N GLN A 432 -1.34 9.45 -39.68
CA GLN A 432 -2.78 9.40 -39.32
C GLN A 432 -3.10 9.90 -37.88
N MET A 433 -2.07 10.10 -37.05
CA MET A 433 -2.20 10.63 -35.69
C MET A 433 -2.00 12.17 -35.63
N ALA A 434 -1.78 12.82 -36.77
CA ALA A 434 -1.58 14.27 -36.86
C ALA A 434 -2.77 15.03 -36.26
N SER A 435 -2.49 15.84 -35.24
CA SER A 435 -3.49 16.66 -34.57
C SER A 435 -2.83 17.88 -33.92
N THR A 436 -3.61 18.95 -33.73
CA THR A 436 -3.13 20.17 -33.06
C THR A 436 -2.66 19.92 -31.63
N PHE A 437 -3.24 18.92 -30.95
CA PHE A 437 -2.79 18.49 -29.62
C PHE A 437 -1.37 17.89 -29.67
N VAL A 438 -1.11 16.96 -30.59
CA VAL A 438 0.22 16.32 -30.76
C VAL A 438 1.27 17.37 -31.08
N ASP A 439 1.04 18.20 -32.10
CA ASP A 439 2.00 19.23 -32.52
C ASP A 439 2.32 20.20 -31.36
N GLN A 440 1.30 20.82 -30.77
CA GLN A 440 1.49 21.80 -29.68
C GLN A 440 2.16 21.18 -28.45
N LYS A 441 1.82 19.95 -28.05
CA LYS A 441 2.44 19.31 -26.88
C LYS A 441 3.88 18.89 -27.15
N CYS A 442 4.16 18.28 -28.29
CA CYS A 442 5.51 17.86 -28.64
C CYS A 442 6.44 19.07 -28.85
N GLN A 443 6.00 20.12 -29.55
CA GLN A 443 6.76 21.37 -29.70
C GLN A 443 7.12 21.97 -28.33
N ASN A 444 6.17 22.04 -27.40
CA ASN A 444 6.44 22.53 -26.04
C ASN A 444 7.44 21.65 -25.28
N ILE A 445 7.38 20.32 -25.42
CA ILE A 445 8.35 19.39 -24.80
C ILE A 445 9.76 19.61 -25.40
N LEU A 446 9.89 19.68 -26.72
CA LEU A 446 11.15 19.90 -27.43
C LEU A 446 11.81 21.24 -27.06
N GLN A 447 10.99 22.27 -26.79
CA GLN A 447 11.43 23.60 -26.37
C GLN A 447 11.63 23.72 -24.85
N GLY A 448 11.35 22.68 -24.06
CA GLY A 448 11.38 22.72 -22.59
C GLY A 448 10.32 23.64 -21.95
N ASN A 449 9.28 24.02 -22.70
CA ASN A 449 8.25 24.97 -22.28
C ASN A 449 7.12 24.26 -21.52
N PHE A 450 7.31 24.05 -20.22
CA PHE A 450 6.32 23.41 -19.34
C PHE A 450 5.38 24.43 -18.64
N LYS A 451 5.08 25.57 -19.27
CA LYS A 451 4.10 26.53 -18.72
C LYS A 451 2.70 25.87 -18.68
N PRO A 452 2.02 25.83 -17.52
CA PRO A 452 0.80 25.04 -17.36
C PRO A 452 -0.40 25.66 -18.08
N ASP A 453 -0.74 25.08 -19.23
CA ASP A 453 -1.96 25.31 -20.03
C ASP A 453 -3.11 24.37 -19.64
N TYR A 454 -2.77 23.19 -19.10
CA TYR A 454 -3.59 22.37 -18.20
C TYR A 454 -2.68 21.80 -17.09
N TYR A 455 -3.09 21.86 -15.82
CA TYR A 455 -2.24 21.39 -14.72
C TYR A 455 -2.21 19.87 -14.66
N LEU A 456 -1.00 19.32 -14.49
CA LEU A 456 -0.73 17.88 -14.38
C LEU A 456 -1.63 17.18 -13.32
N LYS A 457 -1.68 17.72 -12.10
CA LYS A 457 -2.58 17.28 -11.02
C LYS A 457 -4.08 17.23 -11.36
N HIS A 458 -4.54 17.91 -12.42
CA HIS A 458 -5.93 17.87 -12.86
C HIS A 458 -6.19 16.75 -13.88
N ILE A 459 -5.25 16.46 -14.79
CA ILE A 459 -5.33 15.26 -15.64
C ILE A 459 -5.13 13.98 -14.81
N GLN A 460 -4.27 14.00 -13.78
CA GLN A 460 -4.16 12.95 -12.76
C GLN A 460 -5.50 12.69 -12.06
N LYS A 461 -6.14 13.77 -11.59
CA LYS A 461 -7.48 13.70 -10.98
C LYS A 461 -8.52 13.17 -11.97
N ASP A 462 -8.50 13.58 -13.24
CA ASP A 462 -9.41 13.06 -14.27
C ASP A 462 -9.20 11.56 -14.50
N LEU A 463 -7.95 11.10 -14.62
CA LEU A 463 -7.60 9.69 -14.79
C LEU A 463 -8.09 8.84 -13.61
N ARG A 464 -7.83 9.25 -12.36
CA ARG A 464 -8.35 8.55 -11.17
C ARG A 464 -9.89 8.48 -11.15
N LEU A 465 -10.59 9.55 -11.52
CA LEU A 465 -12.06 9.55 -11.59
C LEU A 465 -12.56 8.64 -12.73
N ALA A 466 -11.89 8.62 -13.88
CA ALA A 466 -12.23 7.75 -15.00
C ALA A 466 -11.98 6.25 -14.69
N ILE A 467 -10.90 5.93 -13.97
CA ILE A 467 -10.63 4.56 -13.48
C ILE A 467 -11.73 4.15 -12.48
N SER A 468 -12.05 5.00 -11.50
CA SER A 468 -13.11 4.72 -10.52
C SER A 468 -14.49 4.55 -11.18
N MET A 469 -14.76 5.30 -12.26
CA MET A 469 -15.95 5.13 -13.09
C MET A 469 -15.92 3.78 -13.83
N GLY A 470 -14.78 3.40 -14.41
CA GLY A 470 -14.55 2.09 -15.03
C GLY A 470 -14.80 0.93 -14.06
N ASP A 471 -14.26 1.01 -12.84
CA ASP A 471 -14.49 0.03 -11.77
C ASP A 471 -15.98 -0.09 -11.41
N SER A 472 -16.71 1.03 -11.32
CA SER A 472 -18.15 1.03 -11.01
C SER A 472 -18.98 0.21 -12.02
N VAL A 473 -18.62 0.26 -13.31
CA VAL A 473 -19.25 -0.52 -14.39
C VAL A 473 -18.50 -1.83 -14.70
N ASN A 474 -17.52 -2.19 -13.87
CA ASN A 474 -16.67 -3.38 -14.00
C ASN A 474 -15.95 -3.46 -15.37
N HIS A 475 -15.55 -2.31 -15.94
CA HIS A 475 -14.86 -2.18 -17.23
C HIS A 475 -13.36 -1.89 -17.00
N PRO A 476 -12.44 -2.81 -17.35
CA PRO A 476 -11.01 -2.59 -17.13
C PRO A 476 -10.43 -1.48 -18.02
N THR A 477 -9.73 -0.50 -17.42
CA THR A 477 -9.09 0.63 -18.11
C THR A 477 -7.55 0.61 -17.96
N PRO A 478 -6.83 -0.43 -18.45
CA PRO A 478 -5.42 -0.66 -18.12
C PRO A 478 -4.47 0.47 -18.56
N MET A 479 -4.71 1.07 -19.72
CA MET A 479 -3.90 2.20 -20.22
C MET A 479 -4.09 3.49 -19.38
N ALA A 480 -5.24 3.63 -18.72
CA ALA A 480 -5.49 4.75 -17.82
C ALA A 480 -4.83 4.54 -16.46
N ALA A 481 -4.89 3.30 -15.93
CA ALA A 481 -4.21 2.93 -14.69
C ALA A 481 -2.69 3.13 -14.81
N ALA A 482 -2.07 2.60 -15.87
CA ALA A 482 -0.62 2.76 -16.12
C ALA A 482 -0.17 4.22 -16.24
N ALA A 483 -1.01 5.09 -16.82
CA ALA A 483 -0.74 6.53 -16.91
C ALA A 483 -0.93 7.26 -15.57
N ASN A 484 -1.90 6.84 -14.75
CA ASN A 484 -2.18 7.43 -13.43
C ASN A 484 -1.11 7.07 -12.38
N GLU A 485 -0.63 5.82 -12.39
CA GLU A 485 0.28 5.28 -11.39
C GLU A 485 1.67 5.94 -11.39
N GLU A 486 2.13 6.49 -12.53
CA GLU A 486 3.42 7.20 -12.60
C GLU A 486 3.43 8.51 -11.81
N GLU A 487 2.30 9.24 -11.76
CA GLU A 487 2.15 10.41 -10.89
C GLU A 487 1.91 10.02 -9.43
N GLU A 488 1.05 9.03 -9.16
CA GLU A 488 0.77 8.63 -7.77
C GLU A 488 2.00 8.00 -7.08
N PHE A 489 2.86 7.30 -7.82
CA PHE A 489 4.16 6.83 -7.32
C PHE A 489 5.15 8.00 -7.07
N ASN A 490 5.16 9.01 -7.94
CA ASN A 490 5.94 10.23 -7.73
C ASN A 490 5.49 11.02 -6.50
N TRP A 491 4.18 11.11 -6.25
CA TRP A 491 3.61 11.72 -5.05
C TRP A 491 3.95 10.90 -3.79
N LEU A 492 3.80 9.58 -3.84
CA LEU A 492 4.16 8.65 -2.75
C LEU A 492 5.60 8.87 -2.28
N LEU A 493 6.56 8.97 -3.21
CA LEU A 493 7.99 9.13 -2.92
C LEU A 493 8.39 10.54 -2.41
N LYS A 494 7.55 11.56 -2.59
CA LYS A 494 7.87 12.97 -2.28
C LYS A 494 7.10 13.56 -1.09
N GLU A 495 5.89 13.06 -0.82
CA GLU A 495 4.97 13.61 0.17
C GLU A 495 4.67 12.58 1.27
N GLU A 496 4.06 11.44 0.90
CA GLU A 496 3.62 10.40 1.84
C GLU A 496 4.79 9.74 2.59
N VAL A 497 5.89 9.42 1.89
CA VAL A 497 7.11 8.88 2.52
C VAL A 497 7.63 9.82 3.59
N HIS A 498 7.78 11.11 3.30
CA HIS A 498 8.30 12.11 4.24
C HIS A 498 7.35 12.38 5.40
N ALA A 499 6.04 12.40 5.15
CA ALA A 499 5.03 12.49 6.21
C ALA A 499 5.13 11.33 7.21
N VAL A 500 5.27 10.09 6.71
CA VAL A 500 5.46 8.90 7.58
C VAL A 500 6.82 8.90 8.27
N LEU A 501 7.90 9.34 7.62
CA LEU A 501 9.22 9.49 8.25
C LEU A 501 9.18 10.51 9.40
N LYS A 502 8.49 11.63 9.23
CA LYS A 502 8.29 12.66 10.26
C LYS A 502 7.50 12.11 11.44
N GLN A 503 6.38 11.42 11.19
CA GLN A 503 5.60 10.74 12.21
C GLN A 503 6.43 9.68 12.98
N LEU A 504 7.23 8.89 12.27
CA LEU A 504 8.14 7.90 12.88
C LEU A 504 9.22 8.57 13.74
N GLN A 505 9.83 9.66 13.27
CA GLN A 505 10.80 10.42 14.05
C GLN A 505 10.18 10.91 15.36
N ASP A 506 8.97 11.48 15.33
CA ASP A 506 8.38 12.13 16.50
C ASP A 506 7.91 11.11 17.56
N ILE A 507 7.36 9.96 17.13
CA ILE A 507 7.06 8.84 18.02
C ILE A 507 8.35 8.31 18.68
N LEU A 508 9.44 8.18 17.92
CA LEU A 508 10.71 7.67 18.45
C LEU A 508 11.48 8.70 19.30
N LYS A 509 11.32 10.00 19.06
CA LYS A 509 11.83 11.08 19.93
C LYS A 509 11.17 11.00 21.31
N GLU A 510 9.85 10.86 21.37
CA GLU A 510 9.13 10.69 22.66
C GLU A 510 9.51 9.38 23.36
N ALA A 511 9.63 8.26 22.63
CA ALA A 511 10.11 7.00 23.19
C ALA A 511 11.54 7.13 23.75
N ALA A 512 12.47 7.77 23.03
CA ALA A 512 13.84 8.03 23.48
C ALA A 512 13.88 8.90 24.75
N ARG A 513 13.00 9.92 24.82
CA ARG A 513 12.85 10.79 26.00
C ARG A 513 12.42 10.03 27.26
N ARG A 514 11.63 8.96 27.14
CA ARG A 514 11.28 8.09 28.30
C ARG A 514 12.48 7.36 28.88
N PHE A 515 13.50 7.02 28.08
CA PHE A 515 14.75 6.45 28.60
C PHE A 515 15.69 7.50 29.23
N SER A 516 15.51 8.80 28.95
CA SER A 516 16.49 9.85 29.27
C SER A 516 15.81 11.11 29.83
N VAL A 517 15.52 11.11 31.14
CA VAL A 517 14.74 12.17 31.80
C VAL A 517 15.63 13.35 32.24
N ALA A 518 16.08 14.13 31.26
CA ALA A 518 16.32 15.59 31.32
C ALA A 518 16.69 16.11 29.92
N THR A 519 16.27 17.33 29.57
CA THR A 519 16.68 17.99 28.32
C THR A 519 17.17 19.41 28.67
N PRO A 520 18.36 19.86 28.21
CA PRO A 520 18.93 21.13 28.67
C PRO A 520 18.09 22.34 28.30
N GLY A 521 17.58 23.01 29.33
CA GLY A 521 16.66 24.16 29.26
C GLY A 521 15.95 24.39 30.60
N PHE A 522 15.81 23.32 31.39
CA PHE A 522 15.47 23.37 32.81
C PHE A 522 16.57 22.68 33.62
N GLU A 523 17.00 23.30 34.73
CA GLU A 523 17.77 22.60 35.75
C GLU A 523 16.86 21.63 36.50
N GLY A 524 17.06 20.33 36.31
CA GLY A 524 16.22 19.30 36.88
C GLY A 524 16.99 18.03 37.18
N GLN A 525 16.90 17.55 38.42
CA GLN A 525 17.44 16.25 38.81
C GLN A 525 16.76 15.14 38.00
N LEU A 526 17.53 14.12 37.59
CA LEU A 526 17.02 12.88 37.03
C LEU A 526 15.93 12.31 37.95
N LYS A 527 14.68 12.28 37.48
CA LYS A 527 13.53 11.87 38.28
C LYS A 527 13.72 10.44 38.82
N LYS A 528 13.80 10.32 40.14
CA LYS A 528 13.74 9.05 40.85
C LYS A 528 12.29 8.58 40.93
N GLU A 529 12.04 7.32 40.57
CA GLU A 529 10.72 6.69 40.68
C GLU A 529 10.79 5.45 41.58
N ASN A 530 9.91 5.38 42.57
CA ASN A 530 9.89 4.35 43.60
C ASN A 530 8.83 3.29 43.27
N PHE A 531 9.26 2.05 43.06
CA PHE A 531 8.40 0.90 42.74
C PHE A 531 8.28 0.00 43.97
N ILE A 532 7.04 -0.32 44.37
CA ILE A 532 6.76 -1.23 45.48
C ILE A 532 6.39 -2.60 44.90
N LEU A 533 7.13 -3.63 45.29
CA LEU A 533 6.95 -5.02 44.90
C LEU A 533 6.60 -5.83 46.14
N GLY A 534 5.65 -6.76 46.04
CA GLY A 534 5.28 -7.63 47.16
C GLY A 534 4.42 -8.81 46.74
N SER A 535 4.41 -9.86 47.56
CA SER A 535 3.48 -10.98 47.42
C SER A 535 2.07 -10.57 47.83
N SER A 536 1.05 -11.00 47.07
CA SER A 536 -0.36 -10.89 47.46
C SER A 536 -0.82 -12.02 48.39
N THR A 537 -0.03 -13.08 48.52
CA THR A 537 -0.33 -14.26 49.35
C THR A 537 0.81 -14.52 50.34
N MET A 538 0.59 -14.06 51.59
CA MET A 538 1.56 -14.05 52.71
C MET A 538 2.81 -13.17 52.47
N ASP A 539 3.22 -12.39 53.48
CA ASP A 539 4.29 -11.37 53.39
C ASP A 539 5.73 -11.94 53.28
N GLN A 540 5.99 -12.88 52.38
CA GLN A 540 7.30 -13.54 52.31
C GLN A 540 8.39 -12.64 51.71
N VAL A 541 8.05 -11.77 50.75
CA VAL A 541 8.97 -10.81 50.13
C VAL A 541 8.24 -9.48 49.89
N LYS A 542 8.88 -8.37 50.28
CA LYS A 542 8.47 -7.00 49.96
C LYS A 542 9.70 -6.13 49.66
N GLY A 543 9.77 -5.54 48.47
CA GLY A 543 10.84 -4.64 48.05
C GLY A 543 10.32 -3.25 47.69
N VAL A 544 11.09 -2.21 48.02
CA VAL A 544 10.91 -0.85 47.48
C VAL A 544 12.16 -0.52 46.67
N LEU A 545 12.02 -0.28 45.37
CA LEU A 545 13.14 -0.08 44.43
C LEU A 545 13.06 1.31 43.80
N THR A 546 14.14 2.08 43.89
CA THR A 546 14.23 3.44 43.33
C THR A 546 14.99 3.40 42.01
N MET A 547 14.29 3.56 40.89
CA MET A 547 14.87 3.60 39.55
C MET A 547 15.15 5.04 39.11
N GLN A 548 16.26 5.23 38.41
CA GLN A 548 16.71 6.51 37.88
C GLN A 548 17.31 6.27 36.48
N GLY A 549 16.46 6.37 35.45
CA GLY A 549 16.83 6.01 34.07
C GLY A 549 17.13 4.51 33.92
N GLU A 550 18.36 4.17 33.54
CA GLU A 550 18.82 2.79 33.30
C GLU A 550 19.42 2.08 34.53
N ALA A 551 19.37 2.70 35.72
CA ALA A 551 19.91 2.13 36.96
C ALA A 551 18.91 2.16 38.12
N LEU A 552 18.94 1.12 38.96
CA LEU A 552 18.35 1.14 40.30
C LEU A 552 19.39 1.73 41.26
N THR A 553 19.03 2.82 41.95
CA THR A 553 19.96 3.60 42.80
C THR A 553 19.77 3.34 44.28
N GLN A 554 18.57 2.91 44.70
CA GLN A 554 18.27 2.51 46.08
C GLN A 554 17.33 1.30 46.03
N ALA A 555 17.42 0.42 47.03
CA ALA A 555 16.56 -0.74 47.17
C ALA A 555 16.42 -1.07 48.66
N ASP A 556 15.20 -1.18 49.17
CA ASP A 556 14.90 -1.62 50.54
C ASP A 556 14.10 -2.93 50.46
N ILE A 557 14.73 -4.05 50.79
CA ILE A 557 14.18 -5.39 50.58
C ILE A 557 13.98 -6.10 51.94
N ASN A 558 12.76 -6.59 52.17
CA ASN A 558 12.34 -7.26 53.39
C ASN A 558 11.86 -8.67 53.04
N ILE A 559 12.40 -9.68 53.73
CA ILE A 559 12.19 -11.10 53.41
C ILE A 559 11.90 -11.89 54.70
N LYS A 560 10.76 -12.58 54.76
CA LYS A 560 10.45 -13.57 55.82
C LYS A 560 10.84 -14.95 55.30
N VAL A 561 11.78 -15.62 55.96
CA VAL A 561 12.35 -16.90 55.50
C VAL A 561 11.70 -18.06 56.27
N ALA A 562 11.26 -19.12 55.60
CA ALA A 562 10.51 -20.22 56.24
C ALA A 562 11.24 -20.95 57.40
N LYS A 563 12.56 -20.79 57.52
CA LYS A 563 13.38 -21.33 58.63
C LYS A 563 13.60 -20.35 59.80
N SER A 564 13.21 -19.08 59.68
CA SER A 564 13.41 -18.05 60.71
C SER A 564 12.17 -17.15 60.80
N ASN A 565 11.55 -17.10 61.97
CA ASN A 565 10.36 -16.27 62.20
C ASN A 565 10.67 -14.76 62.35
N GLN A 566 11.91 -14.34 62.08
CA GLN A 566 12.32 -12.93 62.04
C GLN A 566 12.46 -12.46 60.58
N PRO A 567 11.95 -11.26 60.23
CA PRO A 567 12.16 -10.68 58.90
C PRO A 567 13.62 -10.24 58.73
N LEU A 568 14.24 -10.62 57.63
CA LEU A 568 15.52 -10.10 57.19
C LEU A 568 15.30 -8.82 56.39
N HIS A 569 16.17 -7.82 56.60
CA HIS A 569 16.14 -6.53 55.90
C HIS A 569 17.49 -6.29 55.22
N PHE A 570 17.46 -5.85 53.95
CA PHE A 570 18.63 -5.58 53.13
C PHE A 570 18.43 -4.29 52.32
N ALA A 571 19.34 -3.34 52.47
CA ALA A 571 19.40 -2.11 51.67
C ALA A 571 20.49 -2.21 50.59
N PHE A 572 20.41 -1.40 49.52
CA PHE A 572 21.59 -1.11 48.69
C PHE A 572 22.58 -0.22 49.45
N ARG A 573 23.89 -0.44 49.24
CA ARG A 573 24.96 0.47 49.66
C ARG A 573 24.95 1.76 48.84
N ASP A 574 25.17 2.90 49.50
CA ASP A 574 25.19 4.24 48.87
C ASP A 574 26.22 4.38 47.73
N ASP A 575 27.29 3.59 47.74
CA ASP A 575 28.36 3.60 46.74
C ASP A 575 28.11 2.65 45.54
N LYS A 576 26.90 2.11 45.39
CA LYS A 576 26.55 1.09 44.38
C LYS A 576 25.18 1.34 43.74
N GLN A 577 25.05 0.95 42.48
CA GLN A 577 23.85 1.13 41.66
C GLN A 577 23.74 -0.01 40.64
N TRP A 578 22.55 -0.60 40.50
CA TRP A 578 22.32 -1.82 39.70
C TRP A 578 21.89 -1.41 38.29
N LYS A 579 22.78 -1.58 37.31
CA LYS A 579 22.52 -1.21 35.91
C LYS A 579 21.65 -2.24 35.22
N LEU A 580 20.54 -1.79 34.64
CA LEU A 580 19.61 -2.62 33.87
C LEU A 580 20.04 -2.62 32.39
N GLN A 581 21.00 -3.46 32.03
CA GLN A 581 21.59 -3.51 30.67
C GLN A 581 20.53 -3.61 29.56
N GLN A 582 19.42 -4.32 29.81
CA GLN A 582 18.26 -4.40 28.91
C GLN A 582 17.70 -3.02 28.51
N VAL A 583 17.63 -2.09 29.46
CA VAL A 583 17.11 -0.73 29.27
C VAL A 583 18.12 0.11 28.48
N GLN A 584 19.41 -0.03 28.78
CA GLN A 584 20.49 0.64 28.04
C GLN A 584 20.55 0.16 26.59
N ASP A 585 20.51 -1.16 26.36
CA ASP A 585 20.52 -1.75 25.02
C ASP A 585 19.29 -1.31 24.21
N ALA A 586 18.11 -1.26 24.83
CA ALA A 586 16.89 -0.76 24.19
C ALA A 586 17.02 0.71 23.80
N ARG A 587 17.51 1.58 24.70
CA ARG A 587 17.83 2.98 24.41
C ARG A 587 18.77 3.12 23.22
N ASN A 588 19.86 2.35 23.20
CA ASN A 588 20.86 2.38 22.12
C ASN A 588 20.26 2.03 20.75
N HIS A 589 19.39 1.01 20.68
CA HIS A 589 18.72 0.64 19.45
C HIS A 589 17.70 1.70 18.97
N VAL A 590 16.98 2.38 19.88
CA VAL A 590 16.10 3.52 19.51
C VAL A 590 16.90 4.70 18.97
N THR A 591 18.04 5.02 19.58
CA THR A 591 18.94 6.08 19.08
C THR A 591 19.46 5.75 17.68
N GLN A 592 19.80 4.49 17.38
CA GLN A 592 20.19 4.06 16.04
C GLN A 592 19.04 4.16 15.03
N ALA A 593 17.79 3.84 15.43
CA ALA A 593 16.60 4.05 14.59
C ALA A 593 16.36 5.54 14.27
N LEU A 594 16.53 6.42 15.27
CA LEU A 594 16.44 7.87 15.08
C LEU A 594 17.55 8.39 14.16
N GLN A 595 18.79 7.92 14.28
CA GLN A 595 19.88 8.32 13.38
C GLN A 595 19.61 7.92 11.92
N LEU A 596 19.05 6.73 11.68
CA LEU A 596 18.63 6.30 10.34
C LEU A 596 17.57 7.24 9.75
N LEU A 597 16.55 7.62 10.53
CA LEU A 597 15.50 8.54 10.10
C LEU A 597 15.98 9.99 9.94
N SER A 598 16.91 10.46 10.79
CA SER A 598 17.48 11.81 10.70
C SER A 598 18.48 11.98 9.56
N SER A 599 18.96 10.88 8.96
CA SER A 599 19.87 10.93 7.80
C SER A 599 19.18 11.30 6.48
N ARG A 600 17.85 11.44 6.48
CA ARG A 600 17.01 11.76 5.32
C ARG A 600 15.87 12.69 5.76
N ASP A 601 16.11 13.98 5.63
CA ASP A 601 15.15 15.03 5.96
C ASP A 601 14.21 15.34 4.77
N GLU A 602 13.44 16.42 4.87
CA GLU A 602 12.53 16.91 3.83
C GLU A 602 13.24 17.34 2.53
N SER A 603 14.58 17.44 2.52
CA SER A 603 15.36 17.67 1.29
C SER A 603 15.77 16.39 0.56
N TYR A 604 15.69 15.23 1.23
CA TYR A 604 16.14 13.95 0.65
C TYR A 604 15.13 13.41 -0.37
N HIS A 605 15.50 13.43 -1.65
CA HIS A 605 14.66 12.92 -2.74
C HIS A 605 14.86 11.42 -2.93
N PHE A 606 13.86 10.61 -2.57
CA PHE A 606 13.82 9.18 -2.90
C PHE A 606 13.57 9.00 -4.40
N LYS A 607 14.36 8.13 -5.04
CA LYS A 607 14.27 7.81 -6.48
C LYS A 607 13.56 6.49 -6.73
N THR A 608 13.59 5.56 -5.78
CA THR A 608 12.98 4.23 -5.93
C THR A 608 12.31 3.73 -4.65
N GLY A 609 11.29 2.88 -4.80
CA GLY A 609 10.69 2.16 -3.68
C GLY A 609 11.68 1.24 -2.94
N ALA A 610 12.74 0.79 -3.62
CA ALA A 610 13.81 0.00 -2.99
C ALA A 610 14.60 0.81 -1.94
N GLU A 611 14.82 2.10 -2.15
CA GLU A 611 15.50 2.99 -1.18
C GLU A 611 14.67 3.25 0.07
N VAL A 612 13.34 3.28 -0.07
CA VAL A 612 12.37 3.38 1.05
C VAL A 612 12.31 2.06 1.80
N ASN A 613 12.13 0.93 1.10
CA ASN A 613 12.07 -0.40 1.71
C ASN A 613 13.34 -0.72 2.50
N LYS A 614 14.52 -0.46 1.93
CA LYS A 614 15.83 -0.65 2.59
C LYS A 614 16.00 0.22 3.85
N LEU A 615 15.41 1.42 3.88
CA LEU A 615 15.39 2.27 5.08
C LEU A 615 14.44 1.70 6.14
N MET A 616 13.21 1.32 5.75
CA MET A 616 12.23 0.75 6.66
C MET A 616 12.74 -0.57 7.26
N ASP A 617 13.39 -1.44 6.49
CA ASP A 617 14.02 -2.66 7.02
C ASP A 617 15.10 -2.37 8.06
N ALA A 618 15.95 -1.35 7.83
CA ALA A 618 16.97 -0.94 8.79
C ALA A 618 16.36 -0.37 10.09
N VAL A 619 15.30 0.44 9.99
CA VAL A 619 14.57 0.99 11.14
C VAL A 619 13.83 -0.10 11.91
N MET A 620 13.06 -0.96 11.22
CA MET A 620 12.33 -2.08 11.80
C MET A 620 13.26 -3.07 12.52
N LEU A 621 14.43 -3.38 11.96
CA LEU A 621 15.44 -4.22 12.58
C LEU A 621 15.89 -3.66 13.94
N GLN A 622 16.11 -2.34 14.04
CA GLN A 622 16.48 -1.70 15.30
C GLN A 622 15.32 -1.67 16.30
N LEU A 623 14.09 -1.40 15.86
CA LEU A 623 12.91 -1.42 16.73
C LEU A 623 12.58 -2.83 17.26
N ILE A 624 12.74 -3.87 16.43
CA ILE A 624 12.63 -5.27 16.86
C ILE A 624 13.71 -5.60 17.90
N ARG A 625 14.96 -5.15 17.68
CA ARG A 625 16.03 -5.33 18.67
C ARG A 625 15.74 -4.60 19.98
N ALA A 626 15.32 -3.34 19.93
CA ALA A 626 14.95 -2.54 21.10
C ALA A 626 13.83 -3.20 21.92
N ARG A 627 12.76 -3.62 21.23
CA ARG A 627 11.65 -4.38 21.83
C ARG A 627 12.14 -5.68 22.47
N ASN A 628 12.92 -6.49 21.74
CA ASN A 628 13.36 -7.81 22.21
C ASN A 628 14.24 -7.74 23.48
N ARG A 629 14.99 -6.65 23.69
CA ARG A 629 15.77 -6.43 24.93
C ARG A 629 14.89 -6.25 26.17
N LEU A 630 13.70 -5.65 26.01
CA LEU A 630 12.73 -5.46 27.10
C LEU A 630 11.79 -6.68 27.25
N THR A 631 11.35 -7.29 26.15
CA THR A 631 10.40 -8.42 26.20
C THR A 631 11.04 -9.74 26.64
N THR A 632 12.35 -9.90 26.45
CA THR A 632 13.07 -11.14 26.78
C THR A 632 13.97 -10.90 27.99
N PRO A 633 13.71 -11.55 29.15
CA PRO A 633 14.56 -11.41 30.34
C PRO A 633 16.01 -11.80 30.08
N ALA A 634 16.93 -10.88 30.37
CA ALA A 634 18.37 -11.14 30.38
C ALA A 634 18.81 -11.74 31.73
N THR A 635 18.20 -12.86 32.14
CA THR A 635 18.51 -13.52 33.41
C THR A 635 19.87 -14.21 33.35
N MET A 636 20.84 -13.67 34.09
CA MET A 636 22.11 -14.35 34.40
C MET A 636 21.83 -15.63 35.19
N THR A 637 22.56 -16.70 34.89
CA THR A 637 22.48 -17.96 35.65
C THR A 637 22.95 -17.77 37.09
N LEU A 638 22.58 -18.66 38.03
CA LEU A 638 23.00 -18.50 39.43
C LEU A 638 24.54 -18.47 39.64
N PRO A 639 25.37 -19.29 38.95
CA PRO A 639 26.83 -19.16 39.05
C PRO A 639 27.37 -17.82 38.52
N GLU A 640 26.82 -17.29 37.42
CA GLU A 640 27.18 -15.97 36.90
C GLU A 640 26.73 -14.85 37.86
N LEU A 641 25.54 -14.96 38.43
CA LEU A 641 24.99 -14.01 39.40
C LEU A 641 25.82 -14.00 40.70
N ALA A 642 26.27 -15.16 41.18
CA ALA A 642 27.11 -15.30 42.38
C ALA A 642 28.55 -14.80 42.16
N SER A 643 29.10 -14.98 40.96
CA SER A 643 30.42 -14.46 40.59
C SER A 643 30.38 -12.97 40.21
N SER A 644 29.22 -12.44 39.80
CA SER A 644 29.01 -11.01 39.62
C SER A 644 29.20 -10.23 40.92
N GLY A 645 29.68 -8.99 40.82
CA GLY A 645 29.79 -8.09 41.98
C GLY A 645 28.45 -7.69 42.62
N LEU A 646 27.32 -8.04 42.00
CA LEU A 646 25.99 -7.61 42.38
C LEU A 646 25.58 -8.12 43.77
N MET A 647 26.00 -9.33 44.15
CA MET A 647 25.69 -9.90 45.48
C MET A 647 26.37 -9.14 46.63
N LYS A 648 27.41 -8.34 46.31
CA LYS A 648 28.17 -7.53 47.28
C LYS A 648 27.63 -6.09 47.41
N MET A 649 26.51 -5.79 46.77
CA MET A 649 25.87 -4.46 46.80
C MET A 649 24.97 -4.21 48.01
N PHE A 650 24.63 -5.25 48.78
CA PHE A 650 23.69 -5.18 49.88
C PHE A 650 24.35 -4.86 51.23
N ASN A 651 23.63 -4.12 52.09
CA ASN A 651 23.98 -3.85 53.47
C ASN A 651 22.74 -4.08 54.36
N PRO A 652 22.78 -4.95 55.39
CA PRO A 652 23.84 -5.91 55.68
C PRO A 652 24.11 -6.88 54.51
N ALA A 653 25.24 -7.58 54.55
CA ALA A 653 25.60 -8.54 53.51
C ALA A 653 24.60 -9.73 53.47
N LEU A 654 24.35 -10.26 52.27
CA LEU A 654 23.44 -11.39 52.09
C LEU A 654 23.99 -12.67 52.76
N PRO A 655 23.14 -13.46 53.44
CA PRO A 655 23.48 -14.81 53.89
C PRO A 655 23.91 -15.72 52.73
N GLY A 656 24.80 -16.67 53.00
CA GLY A 656 25.30 -17.63 51.99
C GLY A 656 24.26 -18.63 51.47
N ASP A 657 23.07 -18.67 52.06
CA ASP A 657 21.91 -19.44 51.59
C ASP A 657 20.87 -18.59 50.82
N LEU A 658 21.19 -17.34 50.46
CA LEU A 658 20.27 -16.41 49.81
C LEU A 658 20.91 -15.69 48.62
N MET A 659 20.17 -15.59 47.50
CA MET A 659 20.55 -14.79 46.33
C MET A 659 19.38 -13.95 45.82
N LEU A 660 19.70 -12.80 45.21
CA LEU A 660 18.74 -11.83 44.70
C LEU A 660 19.03 -11.50 43.22
N ASN A 661 18.00 -11.39 42.37
CA ASN A 661 18.16 -10.90 41.00
C ASN A 661 17.14 -9.80 40.68
N LEU A 662 17.57 -8.80 39.92
CA LEU A 662 16.79 -7.62 39.52
C LEU A 662 16.92 -7.41 38.01
N TYR A 663 15.80 -7.55 37.29
CA TYR A 663 15.76 -7.52 35.82
C TYR A 663 14.42 -6.98 35.29
N ILE A 664 14.37 -6.69 33.99
CA ILE A 664 13.14 -6.27 33.29
C ILE A 664 12.53 -7.45 32.53
N ASN A 665 11.20 -7.56 32.60
CA ASN A 665 10.40 -8.50 31.84
C ASN A 665 9.18 -7.79 31.27
N LEU A 666 9.14 -7.58 29.95
CA LEU A 666 8.14 -6.73 29.28
C LEU A 666 8.17 -5.30 29.85
N SER A 667 7.07 -4.86 30.46
CA SER A 667 6.92 -3.58 31.16
C SER A 667 7.04 -3.71 32.68
N LYS A 668 7.55 -4.84 33.20
CA LYS A 668 7.66 -5.09 34.64
C LYS A 668 9.12 -5.11 35.11
N LEU A 669 9.34 -4.53 36.29
CA LEU A 669 10.53 -4.72 37.09
C LEU A 669 10.31 -5.95 37.99
N CYS A 670 11.18 -6.95 37.87
CA CYS A 670 11.13 -8.20 38.61
C CYS A 670 12.24 -8.25 39.67
N LEU A 671 11.88 -8.62 40.90
CA LEU A 671 12.79 -9.03 41.96
C LEU A 671 12.57 -10.51 42.23
N THR A 672 13.59 -11.33 41.99
CA THR A 672 13.56 -12.77 42.31
C THR A 672 14.52 -13.08 43.45
N VAL A 673 14.01 -13.74 44.49
CA VAL A 673 14.74 -14.26 45.63
C VAL A 673 14.91 -15.78 45.45
N TYR A 674 16.14 -16.27 45.52
CA TYR A 674 16.45 -17.70 45.52
C TYR A 674 16.96 -18.10 46.90
N GLN A 675 16.28 -19.04 47.56
CA GLN A 675 16.77 -19.65 48.81
C GLN A 675 17.47 -20.96 48.50
N LEU A 676 18.75 -21.05 48.86
CA LEU A 676 19.62 -22.18 48.58
C LEU A 676 19.69 -23.15 49.76
N HIS A 677 20.06 -24.40 49.47
CA HIS A 677 20.38 -25.41 50.46
C HIS A 677 21.77 -25.98 50.15
N VAL A 678 22.69 -25.90 51.12
CA VAL A 678 24.02 -26.52 50.99
C VAL A 678 23.87 -28.04 51.09
N LEU A 679 24.34 -28.77 50.08
CA LEU A 679 24.34 -30.22 50.07
C LEU A 679 25.57 -30.75 50.80
N GLN A 680 25.40 -31.72 51.70
CA GLN A 680 26.53 -32.32 52.42
C GLN A 680 27.36 -33.22 51.48
N PRO A 681 28.69 -33.36 51.71
CA PRO A 681 29.56 -34.15 50.84
C PRO A 681 29.09 -35.60 50.64
N ASN A 682 28.56 -36.22 51.70
CA ASN A 682 28.18 -37.64 51.72
C ASN A 682 26.84 -37.94 51.03
N THR A 683 26.00 -36.94 50.76
CA THR A 683 24.67 -37.10 50.13
C THR A 683 24.69 -37.07 48.60
N THR A 684 25.87 -37.04 47.98
CA THR A 684 26.09 -36.71 46.56
C THR A 684 25.66 -37.76 45.53
N LYS A 685 25.19 -38.96 45.93
CA LYS A 685 24.89 -40.09 45.02
C LYS A 685 23.90 -39.79 43.87
N ASN A 686 23.06 -38.76 43.98
CA ASN A 686 22.08 -38.37 42.96
C ASN A 686 22.34 -36.96 42.37
N PHE A 687 23.46 -36.30 42.67
CA PHE A 687 23.75 -34.95 42.18
C PHE A 687 23.87 -34.93 40.65
N LYS A 688 22.88 -34.33 39.98
CA LYS A 688 22.91 -34.02 38.55
C LYS A 688 22.84 -32.50 38.42
N PRO A 689 23.94 -31.81 38.07
CA PRO A 689 23.91 -30.37 37.91
C PRO A 689 22.92 -30.02 36.79
N ALA A 690 22.10 -29.01 37.03
CA ALA A 690 21.21 -28.47 36.01
C ALA A 690 22.08 -27.91 34.87
N GLY A 691 21.80 -28.34 33.63
CA GLY A 691 22.39 -27.71 32.45
C GLY A 691 22.08 -26.22 32.43
N GLY A 692 22.97 -25.40 31.87
CA GLY A 692 23.02 -23.94 32.07
C GLY A 692 21.72 -23.15 31.80
N SER A 693 20.73 -23.74 31.13
CA SER A 693 19.41 -23.15 30.87
C SER A 693 18.34 -23.39 31.98
N VAL A 694 18.62 -24.17 33.02
CA VAL A 694 17.60 -24.64 34.00
C VAL A 694 17.94 -24.27 35.46
N LEU A 695 18.67 -23.17 35.67
CA LEU A 695 19.23 -22.80 36.97
C LEU A 695 18.32 -21.95 37.88
N HIS A 696 17.06 -21.71 37.49
CA HIS A 696 16.12 -20.83 38.24
C HIS A 696 14.90 -21.54 38.83
N ASN A 697 14.83 -22.87 38.78
CA ASN A 697 13.70 -23.64 39.29
C ASN A 697 13.99 -24.22 40.69
N PRO A 698 12.97 -24.36 41.57
CA PRO A 698 13.09 -25.22 42.75
C PRO A 698 13.54 -26.64 42.38
N GLY A 699 14.43 -27.23 43.19
CA GLY A 699 15.08 -28.52 42.91
C GLY A 699 16.24 -28.46 41.89
N ALA A 700 16.56 -27.29 41.34
CA ALA A 700 17.76 -27.15 40.49
C ALA A 700 19.04 -27.22 41.34
N MET A 701 19.99 -28.06 40.93
CA MET A 701 21.27 -28.24 41.61
C MET A 701 22.42 -27.60 40.83
N PHE A 702 23.34 -26.94 41.51
CA PHE A 702 24.54 -26.33 40.93
C PHE A 702 25.73 -26.35 41.90
N GLU A 703 26.89 -25.93 41.40
CA GLU A 703 28.16 -25.91 42.14
C GLU A 703 28.79 -24.52 42.05
N LEU A 704 29.33 -24.04 43.16
CA LEU A 704 29.95 -22.72 43.29
C LEU A 704 31.18 -22.84 44.20
N GLY A 705 32.37 -22.70 43.61
CA GLY A 705 33.62 -23.03 44.29
C GLY A 705 33.67 -24.52 44.66
N SER A 706 33.92 -24.82 45.94
CA SER A 706 33.93 -26.19 46.49
C SER A 706 32.57 -26.64 47.05
N SER A 707 31.53 -25.81 46.97
CA SER A 707 30.23 -26.04 47.61
C SER A 707 29.13 -26.34 46.59
N LYS A 708 28.27 -27.31 46.92
CA LYS A 708 27.13 -27.75 46.09
C LYS A 708 25.83 -27.25 46.69
N PHE A 709 25.00 -26.66 45.86
CA PHE A 709 23.77 -25.98 46.26
C PHE A 709 22.57 -26.56 45.51
N GLU A 710 21.44 -26.68 46.22
CA GLU A 710 20.12 -26.94 45.66
C GLU A 710 19.23 -25.72 45.87
N VAL A 711 18.50 -25.29 44.84
CA VAL A 711 17.52 -24.21 44.94
C VAL A 711 16.28 -24.74 45.65
N SER A 712 16.09 -24.38 46.92
CA SER A 712 14.97 -24.88 47.73
C SER A 712 13.65 -24.17 47.42
N HIS A 713 13.69 -22.84 47.33
CA HIS A 713 12.52 -21.99 47.06
C HIS A 713 12.92 -20.82 46.16
N VAL A 714 11.96 -20.36 45.35
CA VAL A 714 12.12 -19.22 44.44
C VAL A 714 10.90 -18.32 44.55
N HIS A 715 11.10 -17.08 44.99
CA HIS A 715 10.04 -16.09 45.18
C HIS A 715 10.28 -14.91 44.23
N THR A 716 9.43 -14.78 43.22
CA THR A 716 9.46 -13.62 42.30
C THR A 716 8.32 -12.67 42.65
N VAL A 717 8.65 -11.41 42.90
CA VAL A 717 7.69 -10.31 42.99
C VAL A 717 7.94 -9.34 41.83
N GLU A 718 6.88 -8.75 41.30
CA GLU A 718 6.93 -7.91 40.11
C GLU A 718 6.09 -6.64 40.29
N CYS A 719 6.53 -5.53 39.71
CA CYS A 719 5.76 -4.29 39.63
C CYS A 719 5.82 -3.73 38.20
N VAL A 720 4.71 -3.15 37.72
CA VAL A 720 4.64 -2.52 36.41
C VAL A 720 5.37 -1.18 36.45
N VAL A 721 6.22 -0.95 35.46
CA VAL A 721 6.89 0.34 35.18
C VAL A 721 6.10 1.01 34.06
N PRO A 722 5.28 2.05 34.32
CA PRO A 722 4.35 2.59 33.33
C PRO A 722 5.03 3.09 32.06
N TRP A 723 6.16 3.80 32.19
CA TRP A 723 6.86 4.34 31.01
C TRP A 723 7.49 3.26 30.11
N LEU A 724 7.85 2.09 30.66
CA LEU A 724 8.29 0.95 29.82
C LEU A 724 7.11 0.35 29.04
N ASN A 725 5.90 0.42 29.58
CA ASN A 725 4.69 0.03 28.86
C ASN A 725 4.40 0.99 27.69
N ASP A 726 4.45 2.30 27.94
CA ASP A 726 4.31 3.34 26.91
C ASP A 726 5.34 3.14 25.78
N THR A 727 6.60 2.91 26.14
CA THR A 727 7.69 2.65 25.18
C THR A 727 7.44 1.41 24.32
N LEU A 728 6.90 0.32 24.89
CA LEU A 728 6.52 -0.87 24.11
C LEU A 728 5.32 -0.61 23.17
N VAL A 729 4.41 0.29 23.54
CA VAL A 729 3.33 0.75 22.66
C VAL A 729 3.89 1.58 21.52
N PHE A 730 4.78 2.55 21.79
CA PHE A 730 5.45 3.34 20.74
C PHE A 730 6.21 2.45 19.74
N PHE A 731 6.98 1.47 20.22
CA PHE A 731 7.66 0.50 19.33
C PHE A 731 6.68 -0.28 18.45
N THR A 732 5.51 -0.64 18.99
CA THR A 732 4.48 -1.36 18.23
C THR A 732 3.85 -0.47 17.15
N ILE A 733 3.55 0.79 17.45
CA ILE A 733 3.02 1.76 16.48
C ILE A 733 4.05 2.05 15.38
N SER A 734 5.31 2.32 15.74
CA SER A 734 6.38 2.56 14.75
C SER A 734 6.61 1.35 13.84
N LEU A 735 6.61 0.13 14.38
CA LEU A 735 6.72 -1.09 13.56
C LEU A 735 5.53 -1.24 12.60
N GLN A 736 4.31 -0.89 13.02
CA GLN A 736 3.14 -0.90 12.15
C GLN A 736 3.23 0.15 11.04
N LEU A 737 3.63 1.38 11.35
CA LEU A 737 3.82 2.45 10.36
C LEU A 737 4.90 2.09 9.32
N CYS A 738 6.02 1.53 9.75
CA CYS A 738 7.06 1.04 8.83
C CYS A 738 6.52 -0.06 7.90
N GLN A 739 5.76 -1.04 8.43
CA GLN A 739 5.17 -2.09 7.60
C GLN A 739 4.12 -1.53 6.63
N GLN A 740 3.25 -0.63 7.07
CA GLN A 740 2.24 0.01 6.21
C GLN A 740 2.88 0.80 5.06
N LEU A 741 3.98 1.51 5.31
CA LEU A 741 4.72 2.20 4.25
C LEU A 741 5.38 1.20 3.29
N LYS A 742 5.99 0.12 3.80
CA LYS A 742 6.54 -0.95 2.95
C LYS A 742 5.46 -1.62 2.10
N ASP A 743 4.27 -1.87 2.65
CA ASP A 743 3.15 -2.50 1.93
C ASP A 743 2.68 -1.59 0.79
N LYS A 744 2.44 -0.30 1.06
CA LYS A 744 2.12 0.71 0.02
C LYS A 744 3.20 0.72 -1.07
N VAL A 745 4.46 0.92 -0.68
CA VAL A 745 5.59 1.01 -1.62
C VAL A 745 5.78 -0.29 -2.41
N SER A 746 5.55 -1.45 -1.79
CA SER A 746 5.67 -2.75 -2.47
C SER A 746 4.57 -2.99 -3.49
N VAL A 747 3.34 -2.48 -3.29
CA VAL A 747 2.28 -2.53 -4.31
C VAL A 747 2.73 -1.76 -5.55
N PHE A 748 3.00 -0.45 -5.44
CA PHE A 748 3.43 0.36 -6.59
C PHE A 748 4.74 -0.15 -7.21
N SER A 749 5.72 -0.58 -6.40
CA SER A 749 6.99 -1.14 -6.93
C SER A 749 6.79 -2.45 -7.67
N SER A 750 5.76 -3.25 -7.35
CA SER A 750 5.49 -4.50 -8.05
C SER A 750 4.93 -4.28 -9.46
N PHE A 751 4.15 -3.21 -9.67
CA PHE A 751 3.73 -2.78 -11.01
C PHE A 751 4.85 -2.04 -11.75
N TRP A 752 5.63 -1.19 -11.07
CA TRP A 752 6.75 -0.48 -11.70
C TRP A 752 7.84 -1.42 -12.25
N ASN A 753 8.17 -2.48 -11.50
CA ASN A 753 9.10 -3.53 -11.94
C ASN A 753 8.55 -4.41 -13.08
N TYR A 754 7.31 -4.20 -13.52
CA TYR A 754 6.70 -4.88 -14.66
C TYR A 754 6.78 -4.07 -15.96
N ARG A 755 7.35 -2.85 -15.96
CA ARG A 755 7.82 -2.21 -17.20
C ARG A 755 8.99 -3.02 -17.77
N PRO A 756 8.93 -3.50 -19.02
CA PRO A 756 10.14 -3.80 -19.79
C PRO A 756 10.95 -2.51 -19.97
N PHE A 757 12.26 -2.63 -20.09
CA PHE A 757 13.19 -1.51 -20.32
C PHE A 757 13.00 -0.88 -21.71
#